data_AF-A0A2H0S800-F1
#
_entry.id   AF-A0A2H0S800-F1
#
_cell.length_a   1.000
_cell.length_b   1.000
_cell.length_c   1.000
_cell.angle_alpha   90.00
_cell.angle_beta   90.00
_cell.angle_gamma   90.00
#
_symmetry.space_group_name_H-M   'P 1'
#
loop_
_entity.id
_entity.type
_entity.pdbx_description
1 polymer ?
#
loop_
_entity_poly.entity_id
_entity_poly.type
_entity_poly.pdbx_seq_one_letter_code
_entity_poly.pdbx_strand_id
1 'polypeptide(L)'
;MVNAPSSLNTPKRQVDAEKDYQFYANASDIRRGFEDFMNVNFQQTGLMSSTQVREQRAYMEKILSSNDNDWDPLIGAYLGDSAERAKAANLALYRNEVEGPLKNALNDKIISAKSYAEWMSWIRDGNRHSEEKKAAINTTLPTYLSERRKQANQRESITKDPRFKELSESKDPSVKSLCAKISDSDHFLNSQSFEQRKASIADILATLPIIDEDKALFVGFSKELDSAVGKYISAESKKKWIARFNDPSVNPKAREYFVLRQFPDYVAAWKKVHADYDKLKGDPAIATLDKKDVKDIDLFKSPSKFLALHYDEKVNIMHEVQNAVTAKAENKEALHAEIKAVIDTAASAKYVSSSNTGYLVSHMIKRGRSVQEVKNFVKEWAKIRFRFDKVESAMTNGRVPQGFVRLSEASFLSLTFAQRESYVEEAESRTGVEETVASPAFKDIKGKIRHELDSENWDEAAQFLAQAWPIALGDAERNELHSMERYLKAFSTNSDTNNETNDLSSALEAKKEIDVCLSQLPAAVRPFYEKALQQNAGSVRTIGVMLYNVHWSLERGYLPRNLASVRETAREETVQTLRPGIGHGNRIENNLVDGFQKPAINEEPSKAQNICTSSSEASLIAQTANNNKDNYNFKYWSNLIVSGVTASEYSNIANNLRGRLTKAAYALESKGLTYASVGPMTSLN
;
A
#
# COMPACT_ATOMS: atom_id res chain seq x y z
N MET A 1 -26.28 56.69 50.05
CA MET A 1 -25.63 55.57 50.76
C MET A 1 -25.03 54.63 49.72
N VAL A 2 -23.74 54.35 49.86
CA VAL A 2 -22.93 53.27 49.21
C VAL A 2 -22.52 53.46 47.74
N ASN A 3 -21.38 54.15 47.59
CA ASN A 3 -20.13 53.75 46.91
C ASN A 3 -20.15 52.82 45.67
N ALA A 4 -19.76 53.39 44.53
CA ALA A 4 -19.01 52.70 43.48
C ALA A 4 -17.52 53.17 43.54
N PRO A 5 -16.52 52.28 43.63
CA PRO A 5 -15.12 52.67 43.71
C PRO A 5 -14.43 52.70 42.33
N SER A 6 -13.75 53.83 42.11
CA SER A 6 -12.44 54.01 41.47
C SER A 6 -12.02 53.11 40.29
N SER A 7 -11.91 53.76 39.13
CA SER A 7 -11.04 53.37 38.03
C SER A 7 -9.58 53.25 38.48
N LEU A 8 -9.01 52.06 38.40
CA LEU A 8 -7.58 51.83 38.47
C LEU A 8 -7.03 51.59 37.06
N ASN A 9 -6.20 52.53 36.64
CA ASN A 9 -5.27 52.44 35.52
C ASN A 9 -4.45 51.15 35.61
N THR A 10 -4.55 50.30 34.59
CA THR A 10 -3.53 49.29 34.31
C THR A 10 -2.68 49.80 33.14
N PRO A 11 -1.35 49.95 33.29
CA PRO A 11 -0.51 50.52 32.25
C PRO A 11 -0.45 49.58 31.03
N LYS A 12 -0.48 50.17 29.83
CA LYS A 12 -0.04 49.56 28.58
C LYS A 12 1.35 48.96 28.78
N ARG A 13 1.40 47.65 29.04
CA ARG A 13 2.66 46.90 29.06
C ARG A 13 3.09 46.76 27.61
N GLN A 14 4.21 47.41 27.32
CA GLN A 14 4.93 47.40 26.05
C GLN A 14 5.01 46.00 25.46
N VAL A 15 4.41 45.86 24.29
CA VAL A 15 4.77 44.90 23.26
C VAL A 15 6.07 45.43 22.67
N ASP A 16 7.22 45.16 23.30
CA ASP A 16 8.57 45.46 22.78
C ASP A 16 9.64 44.73 23.63
N ALA A 17 9.55 43.39 23.69
CA ALA A 17 10.58 42.55 24.33
C ALA A 17 10.93 41.33 23.46
N GLU A 18 10.92 41.49 22.14
CA GLU A 18 11.31 40.46 21.17
C GLU A 18 12.48 40.90 20.26
N LYS A 19 13.33 41.82 20.73
CA LYS A 19 14.61 42.13 20.09
C LYS A 19 15.73 42.15 21.11
N ASP A 20 16.86 41.55 20.70
CA ASP A 20 18.17 41.51 21.34
C ASP A 20 18.47 40.35 22.32
N TYR A 21 18.39 39.11 21.78
CA TYR A 21 19.45 38.13 22.05
C TYR A 21 20.33 38.03 20.79
N GLN A 22 21.19 39.03 20.57
CA GLN A 22 22.33 38.84 19.66
C GLN A 22 23.27 37.82 20.32
N PHE A 23 23.17 36.56 19.90
CA PHE A 23 24.24 35.60 20.09
C PHE A 23 25.47 36.19 19.40
N TYR A 24 26.43 36.71 20.17
CA TYR A 24 27.76 37.05 19.65
C TYR A 24 28.49 35.73 19.33
N ALA A 25 28.02 35.04 18.29
CA ALA A 25 28.65 33.82 17.81
C ALA A 25 30.01 34.18 17.23
N ASN A 26 31.08 33.63 17.78
CA ASN A 26 32.41 33.78 17.20
C ASN A 26 32.70 32.60 16.25
N ALA A 27 33.74 32.72 15.42
CA ALA A 27 34.11 31.67 14.47
C ALA A 27 34.42 30.31 15.14
N SER A 28 34.88 30.30 16.40
CA SER A 28 35.14 29.06 17.13
C SER A 28 33.84 28.34 17.53
N ASP A 29 32.80 29.08 17.87
CA ASP A 29 31.48 28.52 18.18
C ASP A 29 30.86 27.87 16.94
N ILE A 30 30.93 28.54 15.79
CA ILE A 30 30.43 28.00 14.52
C ILE A 30 31.18 26.72 14.15
N ARG A 31 32.51 26.70 14.25
CA ARG A 31 33.31 25.48 13.99
C ARG A 31 32.92 24.34 14.92
N ARG A 32 32.68 24.62 16.20
CA ARG A 32 32.22 23.62 17.17
C ARG A 32 30.81 23.10 16.83
N GLY A 33 29.89 23.99 16.47
CA GLY A 33 28.55 23.62 16.00
C GLY A 33 28.58 22.77 14.73
N PHE A 34 29.49 23.10 13.80
CA PHE A 34 29.75 22.29 12.61
C PHE A 34 30.24 20.89 12.97
N GLU A 35 31.25 20.75 13.83
CA GLU A 35 31.76 19.43 14.21
C GLU A 35 30.69 18.60 14.93
N ASP A 36 29.86 19.20 15.77
CA ASP A 36 28.75 18.50 16.42
C ASP A 36 27.66 18.08 15.41
N PHE A 37 27.33 18.95 14.45
CA PHE A 37 26.44 18.59 13.34
C PHE A 37 27.01 17.43 12.51
N MET A 38 28.32 17.42 12.23
CA MET A 38 28.98 16.33 11.49
C MET A 38 29.07 15.05 12.32
N ASN A 39 29.28 15.13 13.62
CA ASN A 39 29.24 13.99 14.52
C ASN A 39 27.89 13.26 14.42
N VAL A 40 26.77 13.98 14.46
CA VAL A 40 25.44 13.38 14.30
C VAL A 40 25.22 12.85 12.87
N ASN A 41 25.42 13.69 11.86
CA ASN A 41 25.00 13.39 10.49
C ASN A 41 25.94 12.46 9.71
N PHE A 42 27.23 12.46 10.04
CA PHE A 42 28.23 11.62 9.39
C PHE A 42 28.66 10.45 10.29
N GLN A 43 29.09 10.73 11.53
CA GLN A 43 29.70 9.67 12.36
C GLN A 43 28.67 8.73 12.99
N GLN A 44 27.60 9.27 13.59
CA GLN A 44 26.61 8.47 14.30
C GLN A 44 25.58 7.84 13.36
N THR A 45 24.99 8.64 12.49
CA THR A 45 23.90 8.19 11.61
C THR A 45 24.39 7.74 10.23
N GLY A 46 25.53 8.27 9.76
CA GLY A 46 26.02 8.00 8.40
C GLY A 46 25.15 8.60 7.30
N LEU A 47 24.22 9.51 7.60
CA LEU A 47 23.32 10.10 6.59
C LEU A 47 24.01 11.03 5.61
N MET A 48 25.18 11.57 5.95
CA MET A 48 26.02 12.37 5.05
C MET A 48 27.16 11.55 4.45
N SER A 49 27.68 11.99 3.30
CA SER A 49 28.90 11.47 2.69
C SER A 49 30.13 12.26 3.12
N SER A 50 31.30 11.64 3.02
CA SER A 50 32.60 12.28 3.25
C SER A 50 32.85 13.45 2.29
N THR A 51 32.35 13.38 1.05
CA THR A 51 32.40 14.47 0.09
C THR A 51 31.55 15.65 0.56
N GLN A 52 30.32 15.40 1.03
CA GLN A 52 29.43 16.45 1.54
C GLN A 52 30.00 17.11 2.80
N VAL A 53 30.61 16.34 3.70
CA VAL A 53 31.31 16.87 4.87
C VAL A 53 32.43 17.82 4.42
N ARG A 54 33.22 17.44 3.41
CA ARG A 54 34.31 18.26 2.87
C ARG A 54 33.81 19.55 2.22
N GLU A 55 32.75 19.46 1.42
CA GLU A 55 32.13 20.60 0.75
C GLU A 55 31.54 21.59 1.76
N GLN A 56 30.80 21.10 2.78
CA GLN A 56 30.26 21.96 3.82
C GLN A 56 31.37 22.59 4.67
N ARG A 57 32.45 21.86 4.98
CA ARG A 57 33.60 22.44 5.68
C ARG A 57 34.27 23.54 4.87
N ALA A 58 34.47 23.31 3.57
CA ALA A 58 35.05 24.31 2.67
C ALA A 58 34.16 25.55 2.55
N TYR A 59 32.83 25.36 2.48
CA TYR A 59 31.86 26.45 2.47
C TYR A 59 31.88 27.26 3.77
N MET A 60 31.89 26.58 4.92
CA MET A 60 32.00 27.22 6.23
C MET A 60 33.27 28.06 6.34
N GLU A 61 34.44 27.49 6.04
CA GLU A 61 35.71 28.22 6.13
C GLU A 61 35.80 29.39 5.13
N LYS A 62 35.17 29.27 3.95
CA LYS A 62 35.06 30.38 3.00
C LYS A 62 34.26 31.56 3.56
N ILE A 63 33.17 31.30 4.28
CA ILE A 63 32.36 32.36 4.89
C ILE A 63 33.05 32.93 6.14
N LEU A 64 33.66 32.09 6.98
CA LEU A 64 34.40 32.56 8.16
C LEU A 64 35.65 33.40 7.81
N SER A 65 36.14 33.31 6.57
CA SER A 65 37.27 34.11 6.06
C SER A 65 36.84 35.36 5.29
N SER A 66 35.53 35.61 5.11
CA SER A 66 35.07 36.87 4.51
C SER A 66 35.16 38.01 5.53
N ASN A 67 35.55 39.20 5.06
CA ASN A 67 35.70 40.39 5.90
C ASN A 67 34.36 41.02 6.31
N ASP A 68 33.24 40.51 5.80
CA ASP A 68 31.92 41.12 5.93
C ASP A 68 31.21 40.72 7.23
N ASN A 69 31.73 39.75 7.99
CA ASN A 69 31.18 39.23 9.25
C ASN A 69 29.68 38.81 9.19
N ASP A 70 29.12 38.64 7.99
CA ASP A 70 27.78 38.13 7.77
C ASP A 70 27.80 36.59 7.84
N TRP A 71 27.61 36.07 9.05
CA TRP A 71 27.63 34.63 9.35
C TRP A 71 26.23 34.06 9.60
N ASP A 72 25.17 34.84 9.36
CA ASP A 72 23.78 34.43 9.60
C ASP A 72 23.43 33.05 8.99
N PRO A 73 23.87 32.71 7.76
CA PRO A 73 23.63 31.38 7.19
C PRO A 73 24.28 30.24 8.00
N LEU A 74 25.49 30.47 8.54
CA LEU A 74 26.21 29.48 9.35
C LEU A 74 25.63 29.36 10.76
N ILE A 75 25.22 30.48 11.34
CA ILE A 75 24.54 30.51 12.64
C ILE A 75 23.25 29.70 12.55
N GLY A 76 22.40 29.95 11.53
CA GLY A 76 21.16 29.19 11.35
C GLY A 76 21.35 27.70 11.06
N ALA A 77 22.46 27.33 10.41
CA ALA A 77 22.77 25.95 10.05
C ALA A 77 23.40 25.13 11.19
N TYR A 78 24.24 25.76 12.01
CA TYR A 78 25.11 25.05 12.97
C TYR A 78 24.93 25.47 14.43
N LEU A 79 24.23 26.57 14.71
CA LEU A 79 24.02 27.11 16.06
C LEU A 79 22.52 27.39 16.34
N GLY A 80 22.19 27.45 17.62
CA GLY A 80 20.84 27.78 18.09
C GLY A 80 19.77 26.73 17.80
N ASP A 81 18.52 27.10 18.06
CA ASP A 81 17.37 26.18 18.07
C ASP A 81 17.07 25.54 16.71
N SER A 82 17.43 26.20 15.60
CA SER A 82 17.24 25.64 14.25
C SER A 82 18.17 24.44 14.03
N ALA A 83 19.46 24.60 14.35
CA ALA A 83 20.46 23.54 14.21
C ALA A 83 20.20 22.38 15.17
N GLU A 84 19.79 22.65 16.41
CA GLU A 84 19.38 21.61 17.36
C GLU A 84 18.16 20.83 16.86
N ARG A 85 17.14 21.52 16.32
CA ARG A 85 15.98 20.86 15.71
C ARG A 85 16.38 20.00 14.51
N ALA A 86 17.28 20.48 13.65
CA ALA A 86 17.76 19.72 12.50
C ALA A 86 18.53 18.46 12.91
N LYS A 87 19.45 18.56 13.88
CA LYS A 87 20.16 17.39 14.44
C LYS A 87 19.20 16.39 15.07
N ALA A 88 18.26 16.87 15.89
CA ALA A 88 17.26 16.02 16.53
C ALA A 88 16.37 15.32 15.49
N ALA A 89 15.96 16.02 14.43
CA ALA A 89 15.19 15.44 13.34
C ALA A 89 15.96 14.36 12.58
N ASN A 90 17.24 14.57 12.27
CA ASN A 90 18.06 13.57 11.57
C ASN A 90 18.35 12.34 12.44
N LEU A 91 18.59 12.54 13.74
CA LEU A 91 18.75 11.44 14.68
C LEU A 91 17.44 10.66 14.86
N ALA A 92 16.30 11.35 14.91
CA ALA A 92 14.97 10.73 14.97
C ALA A 92 14.68 9.95 13.68
N LEU A 93 14.94 10.52 12.49
CA LEU A 93 14.83 9.83 11.21
C LEU A 93 15.66 8.55 11.21
N TYR A 94 16.93 8.64 11.58
CA TYR A 94 17.80 7.46 11.65
C TYR A 94 17.26 6.40 12.61
N ARG A 95 16.84 6.78 13.82
CA ARG A 95 16.34 5.83 14.81
C ARG A 95 14.99 5.23 14.40
N ASN A 96 14.08 6.01 13.85
CA ASN A 96 12.71 5.61 13.59
C ASN A 96 12.52 4.97 12.22
N GLU A 97 13.27 5.39 11.20
CA GLU A 97 13.10 4.93 9.81
C GLU A 97 14.19 3.94 9.38
N VAL A 98 15.33 3.88 10.09
CA VAL A 98 16.44 2.98 9.74
C VAL A 98 16.67 1.95 10.83
N GLU A 99 17.24 2.39 11.95
CA GLU A 99 17.79 1.51 12.97
C GLU A 99 16.68 0.73 13.67
N GLY A 100 15.59 1.40 14.05
CA GLY A 100 14.42 0.81 14.68
C GLY A 100 13.78 -0.28 13.81
N PRO A 101 13.34 0.03 12.57
CA PRO A 101 12.74 -0.95 11.68
C PRO A 101 13.65 -2.14 11.39
N LEU A 102 14.95 -1.91 11.18
CA LEU A 102 15.93 -2.98 10.96
C LEU A 102 16.15 -3.83 12.21
N LYS A 103 16.27 -3.23 13.40
CA LYS A 103 16.40 -3.95 14.68
C LYS A 103 15.15 -4.76 14.98
N ASN A 104 13.97 -4.18 14.79
CA ASN A 104 12.70 -4.89 14.95
C ASN A 104 12.62 -6.07 13.99
N ALA A 105 12.95 -5.86 12.70
CA ALA A 105 12.96 -6.94 11.72
C ALA A 105 13.98 -8.04 12.04
N LEU A 106 15.13 -7.70 12.63
CA LEU A 106 16.12 -8.67 13.07
C LEU A 106 15.60 -9.47 14.28
N ASN A 107 15.07 -8.78 15.30
CA ASN A 107 14.51 -9.38 16.51
C ASN A 107 13.31 -10.29 16.20
N ASP A 108 12.47 -9.87 15.27
CA ASP A 108 11.30 -10.60 14.79
C ASP A 108 11.67 -11.75 13.84
N LYS A 109 12.97 -11.98 13.58
CA LYS A 109 13.46 -13.02 12.65
C LYS A 109 12.88 -12.88 11.25
N ILE A 110 12.72 -11.63 10.78
CA ILE A 110 12.30 -11.30 9.41
C ILE A 110 13.51 -11.21 8.47
N ILE A 111 14.62 -10.67 8.99
CA ILE A 111 15.90 -10.55 8.28
C ILE A 111 17.00 -11.30 9.03
N SER A 112 18.06 -11.69 8.31
CA SER A 112 19.25 -12.26 8.93
C SER A 112 20.11 -11.18 9.58
N ALA A 113 20.97 -11.58 10.53
CA ALA A 113 22.00 -10.72 11.09
C ALA A 113 22.95 -10.20 9.98
N LYS A 114 23.23 -11.03 8.97
CA LYS A 114 23.98 -10.64 7.78
C LYS A 114 23.29 -9.51 7.01
N SER A 115 22.00 -9.65 6.72
CA SER A 115 21.23 -8.61 6.02
C SER A 115 21.11 -7.32 6.84
N TYR A 116 20.96 -7.43 8.17
CA TYR A 116 21.00 -6.26 9.05
C TYR A 116 22.34 -5.53 8.94
N ALA A 117 23.46 -6.26 9.04
CA ALA A 117 24.80 -5.69 8.94
C ALA A 117 25.06 -5.08 7.56
N GLU A 118 24.62 -5.72 6.48
CA GLU A 118 24.73 -5.20 5.11
C GLU A 118 23.97 -3.88 4.96
N TRP A 119 22.74 -3.78 5.45
CA TRP A 119 21.96 -2.53 5.43
C TRP A 119 22.62 -1.43 6.26
N MET A 120 23.04 -1.74 7.49
CA MET A 120 23.69 -0.76 8.36
C MET A 120 25.02 -0.27 7.79
N SER A 121 25.81 -1.17 7.18
CA SER A 121 27.05 -0.84 6.49
C SER A 121 26.79 0.03 5.26
N TRP A 122 25.78 -0.32 4.46
CA TRP A 122 25.40 0.43 3.27
C TRP A 122 24.96 1.87 3.62
N ILE A 123 24.16 2.03 4.67
CA ILE A 123 23.70 3.36 5.11
C ILE A 123 24.87 4.17 5.69
N ARG A 124 25.78 3.54 6.43
CA ARG A 124 26.96 4.19 7.02
C ARG A 124 28.14 4.36 6.05
N ASP A 125 28.01 3.91 4.79
CA ASP A 125 29.05 4.05 3.78
C ASP A 125 29.33 5.53 3.48
N GLY A 126 30.47 6.03 3.93
CA GLY A 126 30.87 7.42 3.75
C GLY A 126 31.08 7.85 2.29
N ASN A 127 31.06 6.93 1.33
CA ASN A 127 31.19 7.25 -0.10
C ASN A 127 29.83 7.54 -0.77
N ARG A 128 28.72 7.15 -0.14
CA ARG A 128 27.37 7.32 -0.71
C ARG A 128 26.77 8.66 -0.31
N HIS A 129 26.16 9.33 -1.29
CA HIS A 129 25.55 10.65 -1.10
C HIS A 129 24.27 10.57 -0.26
N SER A 130 23.95 11.62 0.50
CA SER A 130 22.76 11.66 1.37
C SER A 130 21.46 11.39 0.63
N GLU A 131 21.33 11.89 -0.59
CA GLU A 131 20.11 11.73 -1.41
C GLU A 131 19.90 10.27 -1.85
N GLU A 132 20.97 9.56 -2.20
CA GLU A 132 20.90 8.12 -2.49
C GLU A 132 20.48 7.34 -1.24
N LYS A 133 21.03 7.70 -0.08
CA LYS A 133 20.70 7.07 1.20
C LYS A 133 19.25 7.30 1.59
N LYS A 134 18.79 8.55 1.57
CA LYS A 134 17.38 8.91 1.85
C LYS A 134 16.43 8.19 0.92
N ALA A 135 16.72 8.16 -0.38
CA ALA A 135 15.91 7.42 -1.34
C ALA A 135 15.83 5.94 -0.98
N ALA A 136 16.94 5.28 -0.66
CA ALA A 136 16.95 3.87 -0.27
C ALA A 136 16.22 3.60 1.06
N ILE A 137 16.40 4.46 2.07
CA ILE A 137 15.74 4.38 3.39
C ILE A 137 14.22 4.47 3.24
N ASN A 138 13.76 5.31 2.32
CA ASN A 138 12.33 5.60 2.15
C ASN A 138 11.62 4.71 1.09
N THR A 139 12.36 4.12 0.15
CA THR A 139 11.81 3.25 -0.93
C THR A 139 12.13 1.79 -0.73
N THR A 140 13.43 1.53 -0.65
CA THR A 140 14.00 0.21 -0.88
C THR A 140 13.92 -0.57 0.40
N LEU A 141 14.24 0.06 1.54
CA LEU A 141 14.18 -0.58 2.85
C LEU A 141 12.74 -1.00 3.23
N PRO A 142 11.69 -0.15 3.11
CA PRO A 142 10.32 -0.56 3.45
C PRO A 142 9.81 -1.69 2.56
N THR A 143 10.05 -1.61 1.24
CA THR A 143 9.68 -2.67 0.29
C THR A 143 10.42 -3.96 0.62
N TYR A 144 11.73 -3.87 0.83
CA TYR A 144 12.60 -4.97 1.23
C TYR A 144 12.09 -5.66 2.50
N LEU A 145 11.72 -4.89 3.53
CA LEU A 145 11.21 -5.40 4.79
C LEU A 145 9.80 -5.99 4.64
N SER A 146 8.92 -5.36 3.86
CA SER A 146 7.56 -5.84 3.60
C SER A 146 7.56 -7.21 2.92
N GLU A 147 8.36 -7.37 1.86
CA GLU A 147 8.50 -8.64 1.15
C GLU A 147 9.00 -9.77 2.05
N ARG A 148 9.99 -9.47 2.90
CA ARG A 148 10.55 -10.45 3.84
C ARG A 148 9.60 -10.74 4.99
N ARG A 149 8.83 -9.76 5.43
CA ARG A 149 7.78 -9.93 6.43
C ARG A 149 6.66 -10.82 5.90
N LYS A 150 6.24 -10.66 4.64
CA LYS A 150 5.28 -11.55 3.99
C LYS A 150 5.78 -13.00 4.00
N GLN A 151 7.04 -13.20 3.64
CA GLN A 151 7.69 -14.51 3.64
C GLN A 151 7.79 -15.12 5.05
N ALA A 152 8.18 -14.33 6.05
CA ALA A 152 8.26 -14.75 7.44
C ALA A 152 6.88 -15.16 7.98
N ASN A 153 5.82 -14.42 7.65
CA ASN A 153 4.45 -14.77 8.03
C ASN A 153 4.01 -16.10 7.42
N GLN A 154 4.26 -16.29 6.12
CA GLN A 154 3.91 -17.55 5.46
C GLN A 154 4.61 -18.72 6.12
N ARG A 155 5.91 -18.60 6.41
CA ARG A 155 6.66 -19.59 7.18
C ARG A 155 6.01 -19.85 8.54
N GLU A 156 5.70 -18.80 9.30
CA GLU A 156 5.09 -18.92 10.63
C GLU A 156 3.73 -19.64 10.56
N SER A 157 2.86 -19.22 9.64
CA SER A 157 1.57 -19.85 9.37
C SER A 157 1.71 -21.33 9.03
N ILE A 158 2.69 -21.69 8.20
CA ILE A 158 3.00 -23.09 7.86
C ILE A 158 3.43 -23.85 9.11
N THR A 159 4.41 -23.35 9.87
CA THR A 159 4.95 -24.07 11.03
C THR A 159 3.94 -24.24 12.17
N LYS A 160 2.92 -23.38 12.23
CA LYS A 160 1.81 -23.47 13.19
C LYS A 160 0.63 -24.31 12.68
N ASP A 161 0.59 -24.63 11.38
CA ASP A 161 -0.46 -25.45 10.81
C ASP A 161 -0.36 -26.89 11.36
N PRO A 162 -1.44 -27.47 11.90
CA PRO A 162 -1.42 -28.84 12.42
C PRO A 162 -0.91 -29.89 11.41
N ARG A 163 -1.19 -29.68 10.11
CA ARG A 163 -0.77 -30.58 9.02
C ARG A 163 0.75 -30.58 8.83
N PHE A 164 1.42 -29.50 9.20
CA PHE A 164 2.89 -29.43 9.10
C PHE A 164 3.56 -30.41 10.07
N LYS A 165 2.96 -30.64 11.24
CA LYS A 165 3.47 -31.63 12.20
C LYS A 165 3.48 -33.03 11.60
N GLU A 166 2.36 -33.45 11.00
CA GLU A 166 2.26 -34.73 10.29
C GLU A 166 3.31 -34.83 9.18
N LEU A 167 3.46 -33.76 8.39
CA LEU A 167 4.45 -33.72 7.30
C LEU A 167 5.89 -33.84 7.83
N SER A 168 6.20 -33.21 8.97
CA SER A 168 7.53 -33.25 9.60
C SER A 168 7.91 -34.62 10.15
N GLU A 169 6.90 -35.47 10.43
CA GLU A 169 7.05 -36.85 10.88
C GLU A 169 7.10 -37.85 9.71
N SER A 170 7.03 -37.36 8.46
CA SER A 170 7.10 -38.19 7.26
C SER A 170 8.34 -39.08 7.22
N LYS A 171 8.15 -40.32 6.73
CA LYS A 171 9.23 -41.28 6.48
C LYS A 171 10.04 -40.95 5.23
N ASP A 172 9.55 -40.04 4.37
CA ASP A 172 10.28 -39.59 3.19
C ASP A 172 11.43 -38.65 3.60
N PRO A 173 12.71 -39.04 3.35
CA PRO A 173 13.85 -38.21 3.72
C PRO A 173 13.85 -36.83 3.06
N SER A 174 13.30 -36.71 1.85
CA SER A 174 13.25 -35.44 1.11
C SER A 174 12.27 -34.47 1.76
N VAL A 175 11.08 -34.95 2.14
CA VAL A 175 10.06 -34.18 2.87
C VAL A 175 10.57 -33.79 4.24
N LYS A 176 11.19 -34.73 4.96
CA LYS A 176 11.76 -34.46 6.29
C LYS A 176 12.86 -33.40 6.24
N SER A 177 13.74 -33.46 5.23
CA SER A 177 14.76 -32.43 4.99
C SER A 177 14.13 -31.07 4.70
N LEU A 178 13.07 -31.04 3.89
CA LEU A 178 12.35 -29.81 3.54
C LEU A 178 11.71 -29.19 4.79
N CYS A 179 10.98 -29.97 5.59
CA CYS A 179 10.41 -29.53 6.87
C CYS A 179 11.49 -29.00 7.83
N ALA A 180 12.63 -29.69 7.95
CA ALA A 180 13.73 -29.22 8.79
C ALA A 180 14.25 -27.84 8.37
N LYS A 181 14.39 -27.59 7.06
CA LYS A 181 14.86 -26.29 6.51
C LYS A 181 13.90 -25.14 6.81
N ILE A 182 12.59 -25.41 6.93
CA ILE A 182 11.58 -24.40 7.27
C ILE A 182 11.46 -24.23 8.79
N SER A 183 11.51 -25.32 9.56
CA SER A 183 11.43 -25.27 11.03
C SER A 183 12.61 -24.53 11.65
N ASP A 184 13.82 -24.72 11.12
CA ASP A 184 15.02 -24.02 11.57
C ASP A 184 15.03 -22.59 11.02
N SER A 185 14.68 -21.63 11.88
CA SER A 185 14.66 -20.20 11.54
C SER A 185 16.04 -19.68 11.15
N ASP A 186 17.12 -20.20 11.75
CA ASP A 186 18.47 -19.71 11.49
C ASP A 186 18.96 -20.23 10.15
N HIS A 187 18.74 -21.51 9.85
CA HIS A 187 19.01 -22.04 8.51
C HIS A 187 18.19 -21.31 7.44
N PHE A 188 16.88 -21.11 7.66
CA PHE A 188 16.00 -20.44 6.70
C PHE A 188 16.46 -19.01 6.39
N LEU A 189 16.85 -18.23 7.39
CA LEU A 189 17.23 -16.83 7.19
C LEU A 189 18.68 -16.64 6.74
N ASN A 190 19.61 -17.40 7.32
CA ASN A 190 21.05 -17.17 7.15
C ASN A 190 21.65 -18.02 6.03
N SER A 191 21.11 -19.21 5.75
CA SER A 191 21.68 -20.16 4.78
C SER A 191 21.00 -20.13 3.41
N GLN A 192 19.88 -19.42 3.27
CA GLN A 192 19.12 -19.35 2.02
C GLN A 192 18.97 -17.92 1.48
N SER A 193 19.11 -17.78 0.17
CA SER A 193 18.73 -16.56 -0.55
C SER A 193 17.22 -16.32 -0.47
N PHE A 194 16.78 -15.10 -0.76
CA PHE A 194 15.36 -14.76 -0.74
C PHE A 194 14.51 -15.64 -1.70
N GLU A 195 15.02 -15.90 -2.90
CA GLU A 195 14.35 -16.77 -3.87
C GLU A 195 14.37 -18.26 -3.45
N GLN A 196 15.46 -18.73 -2.83
CA GLN A 196 15.52 -20.08 -2.27
C GLN A 196 14.51 -20.29 -1.13
N ARG A 197 14.33 -19.26 -0.30
CA ARG A 197 13.31 -19.26 0.76
C ARG A 197 11.89 -19.30 0.18
N LYS A 198 11.60 -18.53 -0.90
CA LYS A 198 10.30 -18.55 -1.59
C LYS A 198 10.02 -19.93 -2.17
N ALA A 199 11.01 -20.52 -2.84
CA ALA A 199 10.90 -21.86 -3.38
C ALA A 199 10.63 -22.90 -2.28
N SER A 200 11.38 -22.85 -1.16
CA SER A 200 11.19 -23.76 -0.03
C SER A 200 9.78 -23.67 0.56
N ILE A 201 9.24 -22.46 0.72
CA ILE A 201 7.85 -22.23 1.18
C ILE A 201 6.86 -22.85 0.20
N ALA A 202 7.02 -22.59 -1.10
CA ALA A 202 6.14 -23.13 -2.13
C ALA A 202 6.18 -24.66 -2.17
N ASP A 203 7.37 -25.26 -2.04
CA ASP A 203 7.54 -26.71 -2.00
C ASP A 203 6.83 -27.32 -0.77
N ILE A 204 6.94 -26.73 0.43
CA ILE A 204 6.20 -27.24 1.61
C ILE A 204 4.71 -27.10 1.43
N LEU A 205 4.23 -25.92 1.03
CA LEU A 205 2.80 -25.70 0.83
C LEU A 205 2.22 -26.67 -0.20
N ALA A 206 2.95 -26.94 -1.29
CA ALA A 206 2.54 -27.91 -2.29
C ALA A 206 2.51 -29.36 -1.79
N THR A 207 3.29 -29.67 -0.75
CA THR A 207 3.40 -31.02 -0.17
C THR A 207 2.48 -31.21 1.04
N LEU A 208 1.96 -30.13 1.64
CA LEU A 208 1.03 -30.22 2.76
C LEU A 208 -0.21 -31.07 2.39
N PRO A 209 -0.68 -31.93 3.30
CA PRO A 209 -1.97 -32.60 3.15
C PRO A 209 -3.10 -31.61 2.90
N ILE A 210 -4.07 -32.01 2.08
CA ILE A 210 -5.30 -31.22 1.88
C ILE A 210 -6.20 -31.41 3.10
N ILE A 211 -6.71 -30.30 3.63
CA ILE A 211 -7.66 -30.29 4.74
C ILE A 211 -8.95 -31.03 4.32
N ASP A 212 -9.54 -31.81 5.21
CA ASP A 212 -10.67 -32.69 4.90
C ASP A 212 -11.86 -31.94 4.28
N GLU A 213 -12.19 -30.77 4.82
CA GLU A 213 -13.28 -29.91 4.34
C GLU A 213 -13.06 -29.40 2.90
N ASP A 214 -11.80 -29.27 2.48
CA ASP A 214 -11.42 -28.74 1.16
C ASP A 214 -11.15 -29.84 0.12
N LYS A 215 -11.17 -31.13 0.51
CA LYS A 215 -10.85 -32.25 -0.40
C LYS A 215 -11.71 -32.25 -1.65
N ALA A 216 -13.03 -32.04 -1.50
CA ALA A 216 -13.95 -32.02 -2.63
C ALA A 216 -13.63 -30.88 -3.62
N LEU A 217 -13.34 -29.68 -3.11
CA LEU A 217 -12.95 -28.52 -3.90
C LEU A 217 -11.59 -28.76 -4.60
N PHE A 218 -10.64 -29.33 -3.88
CA PHE A 218 -9.31 -29.62 -4.39
C PHE A 218 -9.31 -30.68 -5.49
N VAL A 219 -10.19 -31.69 -5.45
CA VAL A 219 -10.25 -32.73 -6.49
C VAL A 219 -10.51 -32.12 -7.88
N GLY A 220 -11.47 -31.20 -7.98
CA GLY A 220 -11.76 -30.51 -9.25
C GLY A 220 -10.60 -29.63 -9.71
N PHE A 221 -10.04 -28.85 -8.77
CA PHE A 221 -8.89 -27.99 -9.01
C PHE A 221 -7.64 -28.77 -9.47
N SER A 222 -7.28 -29.84 -8.76
CA SER A 222 -6.14 -30.69 -9.09
C SER A 222 -6.34 -31.37 -10.43
N LYS A 223 -7.54 -31.87 -10.74
CA LYS A 223 -7.82 -32.50 -12.03
C LYS A 223 -7.59 -31.54 -13.21
N GLU A 224 -8.03 -30.29 -13.10
CA GLU A 224 -7.75 -29.27 -14.12
C GLU A 224 -6.25 -28.98 -14.22
N LEU A 225 -5.55 -28.83 -13.08
CA LEU A 225 -4.09 -28.66 -13.06
C LEU A 225 -3.35 -29.85 -13.69
N ASP A 226 -3.75 -31.09 -13.38
CA ASP A 226 -3.20 -32.32 -13.94
C ASP A 226 -3.38 -32.36 -15.47
N SER A 227 -4.55 -31.94 -15.95
CA SER A 227 -4.81 -31.84 -17.40
C SER A 227 -4.02 -30.74 -18.09
N ALA A 228 -3.60 -29.71 -17.34
CA ALA A 228 -2.84 -28.57 -17.85
C ALA A 228 -1.33 -28.79 -17.83
N VAL A 229 -0.80 -29.62 -16.92
CA VAL A 229 0.65 -29.86 -16.81
C VAL A 229 1.20 -30.57 -18.04
N GLY A 230 2.32 -30.08 -18.55
CA GLY A 230 2.96 -30.61 -19.76
C GLY A 230 2.24 -30.21 -21.06
N LYS A 231 1.02 -29.66 -20.96
CA LYS A 231 0.25 -29.13 -22.08
C LYS A 231 0.25 -27.61 -22.12
N TYR A 232 -0.16 -26.94 -21.05
CA TYR A 232 -0.29 -25.47 -20.99
C TYR A 232 0.67 -24.83 -19.98
N ILE A 233 1.00 -25.55 -18.91
CA ILE A 233 1.86 -25.09 -17.81
C ILE A 233 2.96 -26.11 -17.50
N SER A 234 4.04 -25.65 -16.86
CA SER A 234 5.09 -26.53 -16.35
C SER A 234 4.70 -27.21 -15.03
N ALA A 235 5.38 -28.30 -14.69
CA ALA A 235 5.23 -28.96 -13.39
C ALA A 235 5.54 -28.01 -12.22
N GLU A 236 6.51 -27.12 -12.39
CA GLU A 236 6.86 -26.12 -11.39
C GLU A 236 5.76 -25.06 -11.22
N SER A 237 5.09 -24.66 -12.30
CA SER A 237 3.92 -23.78 -12.21
C SER A 237 2.76 -24.46 -11.47
N LYS A 238 2.54 -25.76 -11.67
CA LYS A 238 1.52 -26.54 -10.96
C LYS A 238 1.75 -26.52 -9.46
N LYS A 239 2.99 -26.74 -9.01
CA LYS A 239 3.34 -26.66 -7.59
C LYS A 239 2.96 -25.32 -6.98
N LYS A 240 3.25 -24.21 -7.66
CA LYS A 240 2.89 -22.86 -7.20
C LYS A 240 1.38 -22.68 -7.04
N TRP A 241 0.57 -23.24 -7.94
CA TRP A 241 -0.89 -23.22 -7.83
C TRP A 241 -1.41 -24.05 -6.65
N ILE A 242 -0.86 -25.25 -6.44
CA ILE A 242 -1.21 -26.08 -5.28
C ILE A 242 -0.77 -25.37 -3.98
N ALA A 243 0.42 -24.79 -3.96
CA ALA A 243 0.93 -24.03 -2.82
C ALA A 243 0.00 -22.87 -2.44
N ARG A 244 -0.51 -22.13 -3.44
CA ARG A 244 -1.49 -21.05 -3.23
C ARG A 244 -2.79 -21.57 -2.63
N PHE A 245 -3.29 -22.72 -3.08
CA PHE A 245 -4.48 -23.34 -2.50
C PHE A 245 -4.24 -23.79 -1.06
N ASN A 246 -3.07 -24.37 -0.77
CA ASN A 246 -2.75 -24.93 0.54
C ASN A 246 -2.27 -23.93 1.58
N ASP A 247 -2.05 -22.66 1.21
CA ASP A 247 -1.58 -21.61 2.10
C ASP A 247 -2.53 -21.42 3.29
N PRO A 248 -2.11 -21.74 4.54
CA PRO A 248 -2.95 -21.63 5.73
C PRO A 248 -3.37 -20.20 6.06
N SER A 249 -2.67 -19.20 5.52
CA SER A 249 -3.02 -17.78 5.73
C SER A 249 -4.23 -17.35 4.91
N VAL A 250 -4.65 -18.14 3.92
CA VAL A 250 -5.80 -17.85 3.07
C VAL A 250 -7.05 -18.48 3.67
N ASN A 251 -8.07 -17.67 3.93
CA ASN A 251 -9.31 -18.18 4.50
C ASN A 251 -10.05 -19.14 3.53
N PRO A 252 -10.84 -20.11 4.04
CA PRO A 252 -11.48 -21.12 3.20
C PRO A 252 -12.39 -20.55 2.10
N LYS A 253 -13.17 -19.50 2.39
CA LYS A 253 -14.06 -18.88 1.40
C LYS A 253 -13.31 -18.17 0.27
N ALA A 254 -12.18 -17.54 0.58
CA ALA A 254 -11.31 -16.92 -0.43
C ALA A 254 -10.68 -17.98 -1.34
N ARG A 255 -10.34 -19.16 -0.79
CA ARG A 255 -9.91 -20.31 -1.60
C ARG A 255 -11.02 -20.83 -2.50
N GLU A 256 -12.22 -21.00 -1.94
CA GLU A 256 -13.40 -21.43 -2.69
C GLU A 256 -13.71 -20.45 -3.84
N TYR A 257 -13.77 -19.15 -3.55
CA TYR A 257 -13.97 -18.11 -4.56
C TYR A 257 -12.87 -18.15 -5.62
N PHE A 258 -11.61 -18.25 -5.21
CA PHE A 258 -10.50 -18.37 -6.14
C PHE A 258 -10.68 -19.58 -7.06
N VAL A 259 -10.96 -20.77 -6.54
CA VAL A 259 -11.10 -22.00 -7.35
C VAL A 259 -12.33 -21.98 -8.24
N LEU A 260 -13.47 -21.51 -7.74
CA LEU A 260 -14.75 -21.57 -8.46
C LEU A 260 -14.96 -20.40 -9.42
N ARG A 261 -14.36 -19.23 -9.14
CA ARG A 261 -14.60 -17.99 -9.90
C ARG A 261 -13.37 -17.51 -10.67
N GLN A 262 -12.20 -17.44 -10.04
CA GLN A 262 -11.01 -16.85 -10.66
C GLN A 262 -10.18 -17.85 -11.47
N PHE A 263 -9.95 -19.05 -10.93
CA PHE A 263 -9.12 -20.08 -11.51
C PHE A 263 -9.56 -20.52 -12.92
N PRO A 264 -10.87 -20.66 -13.23
CA PRO A 264 -11.34 -21.01 -14.57
C PRO A 264 -10.85 -20.03 -15.65
N ASP A 265 -10.76 -18.73 -15.33
CA ASP A 265 -10.29 -17.72 -16.27
C ASP A 265 -8.81 -17.88 -16.59
N TYR A 266 -7.99 -18.20 -15.58
CA TYR A 266 -6.58 -18.54 -15.80
C TYR A 266 -6.44 -19.74 -16.73
N VAL A 267 -7.23 -20.79 -16.50
CA VAL A 267 -7.22 -22.00 -17.33
C VAL A 267 -7.67 -21.69 -18.77
N ALA A 268 -8.72 -20.89 -18.95
CA ALA A 268 -9.18 -20.44 -20.26
C ALA A 268 -8.10 -19.62 -20.99
N ALA A 269 -7.43 -18.72 -20.28
CA ALA A 269 -6.33 -17.93 -20.82
C ALA A 269 -5.14 -18.82 -21.23
N TRP A 270 -4.79 -19.84 -20.44
CA TRP A 270 -3.73 -20.79 -20.79
C TRP A 270 -4.07 -21.61 -22.03
N LYS A 271 -5.31 -22.12 -22.09
CA LYS A 271 -5.82 -22.87 -23.26
C LYS A 271 -5.73 -22.02 -24.52
N LYS A 272 -6.16 -20.75 -24.45
CA LYS A 272 -6.08 -19.80 -25.57
C LYS A 272 -4.65 -19.54 -26.02
N VAL A 273 -3.76 -19.17 -25.10
CA VAL A 273 -2.35 -18.90 -25.39
C VAL A 273 -1.68 -20.12 -26.01
N HIS A 274 -1.96 -21.32 -25.51
CA HIS A 274 -1.38 -22.53 -26.08
C HIS A 274 -1.95 -22.90 -27.45
N ALA A 275 -3.25 -22.72 -27.69
CA ALA A 275 -3.85 -22.93 -29.01
C ALA A 275 -3.23 -21.97 -30.05
N ASP A 276 -3.03 -20.71 -29.68
CA ASP A 276 -2.35 -19.72 -30.50
C ASP A 276 -0.88 -20.09 -30.72
N TYR A 277 -0.19 -20.62 -29.70
CA TYR A 277 1.17 -21.16 -29.82
C TYR A 277 1.25 -22.33 -30.79
N ASP A 278 0.37 -23.33 -30.70
CA ASP A 278 0.36 -24.50 -31.59
C ASP A 278 0.09 -24.07 -33.04
N LYS A 279 -0.86 -23.16 -33.25
CA LYS A 279 -1.16 -22.57 -34.55
C LYS A 279 0.07 -21.85 -35.12
N LEU A 280 0.69 -21.00 -34.31
CA LEU A 280 1.86 -20.22 -34.73
C LEU A 280 3.03 -21.16 -35.03
N LYS A 281 3.35 -22.09 -34.12
CA LYS A 281 4.44 -23.08 -34.28
C LYS A 281 4.32 -23.92 -35.56
N GLY A 282 3.09 -24.19 -36.02
CA GLY A 282 2.82 -24.88 -37.28
C GLY A 282 3.12 -24.07 -38.55
N ASP A 283 3.38 -22.77 -38.44
CA ASP A 283 3.72 -21.90 -39.56
C ASP A 283 5.14 -22.19 -40.10
N PRO A 284 5.30 -22.57 -41.38
CA PRO A 284 6.60 -22.84 -41.98
C PRO A 284 7.59 -21.67 -41.89
N ALA A 285 7.10 -20.43 -41.84
CA ALA A 285 7.92 -19.23 -41.75
C ALA A 285 8.74 -19.19 -40.46
N ILE A 286 8.30 -19.85 -39.38
CA ILE A 286 9.03 -19.87 -38.10
C ILE A 286 10.36 -20.60 -38.21
N ALA A 287 10.46 -21.60 -39.08
CA ALA A 287 11.73 -22.29 -39.33
C ALA A 287 12.80 -21.32 -39.84
N THR A 288 12.39 -20.26 -40.53
CA THR A 288 13.28 -19.22 -41.10
C THR A 288 13.64 -18.10 -40.12
N LEU A 289 13.01 -18.06 -38.94
CA LEU A 289 13.31 -17.03 -37.94
C LEU A 289 14.59 -17.37 -37.17
N ASP A 290 15.45 -16.39 -36.95
CA ASP A 290 16.66 -16.50 -36.13
C ASP A 290 16.70 -15.44 -35.00
N LYS A 291 17.85 -15.36 -34.30
CA LYS A 291 18.05 -14.42 -33.19
C LYS A 291 18.10 -12.95 -33.61
N LYS A 292 18.28 -12.65 -34.90
CA LYS A 292 18.20 -11.30 -35.45
C LYS A 292 16.75 -10.86 -35.59
N ASP A 293 15.85 -11.80 -35.90
CA ASP A 293 14.41 -11.54 -36.00
C ASP A 293 13.75 -11.45 -34.61
N VAL A 294 14.05 -12.43 -33.75
CA VAL A 294 13.52 -12.52 -32.38
C VAL A 294 14.65 -13.01 -31.47
N LYS A 295 15.15 -12.12 -30.59
CA LYS A 295 16.31 -12.37 -29.72
C LYS A 295 16.20 -13.69 -28.94
N ASP A 296 15.03 -13.93 -28.37
CA ASP A 296 14.76 -15.08 -27.49
C ASP A 296 13.94 -16.18 -28.19
N ILE A 297 14.07 -16.32 -29.52
CA ILE A 297 13.36 -17.32 -30.33
C ILE A 297 13.51 -18.77 -29.81
N ASP A 298 14.62 -19.07 -29.13
CA ASP A 298 14.88 -20.39 -28.53
C ASP A 298 13.86 -20.73 -27.42
N LEU A 299 13.31 -19.73 -26.73
CA LEU A 299 12.27 -19.91 -25.73
C LEU A 299 10.94 -20.35 -26.38
N PHE A 300 10.64 -19.85 -27.58
CA PHE A 300 9.47 -20.24 -28.35
C PHE A 300 9.64 -21.59 -29.04
N LYS A 301 10.78 -21.81 -29.72
CA LYS A 301 11.01 -23.04 -30.50
C LYS A 301 11.08 -24.30 -29.63
N SER A 302 11.46 -24.16 -28.36
CA SER A 302 11.52 -25.27 -27.40
C SER A 302 10.23 -25.33 -26.57
N PRO A 303 9.37 -26.36 -26.75
CA PRO A 303 8.12 -26.47 -25.99
C PRO A 303 8.31 -26.49 -24.48
N SER A 304 9.36 -27.17 -23.99
CA SER A 304 9.65 -27.22 -22.55
C SER A 304 10.05 -25.87 -21.98
N LYS A 305 10.85 -25.07 -22.72
CA LYS A 305 11.20 -23.70 -22.31
C LYS A 305 9.99 -22.79 -22.35
N PHE A 306 9.19 -22.85 -23.42
CA PHE A 306 7.96 -22.07 -23.53
C PHE A 306 7.00 -22.34 -22.37
N LEU A 307 6.77 -23.62 -22.03
CA LEU A 307 5.88 -24.00 -20.93
C LEU A 307 6.35 -23.51 -19.56
N ALA A 308 7.66 -23.34 -19.37
CA ALA A 308 8.27 -22.86 -18.13
C ALA A 308 8.15 -21.34 -17.92
N LEU A 309 7.85 -20.57 -18.97
CA LEU A 309 7.68 -19.12 -18.89
C LEU A 309 6.45 -18.72 -18.06
N HIS A 310 6.52 -17.53 -17.47
CA HIS A 310 5.35 -16.88 -16.89
C HIS A 310 4.31 -16.54 -17.98
N TYR A 311 3.05 -16.37 -17.59
CA TYR A 311 1.96 -16.10 -18.54
C TYR A 311 2.26 -14.87 -19.44
N ASP A 312 2.66 -13.75 -18.84
CA ASP A 312 2.94 -12.51 -19.59
C ASP A 312 4.12 -12.69 -20.57
N GLU A 313 5.14 -13.45 -20.17
CA GLU A 313 6.29 -13.77 -21.02
C GLU A 313 5.88 -14.66 -22.21
N LYS A 314 4.98 -15.62 -22.00
CA LYS A 314 4.41 -16.46 -23.07
C LYS A 314 3.66 -15.61 -24.09
N VAL A 315 2.79 -14.72 -23.62
CA VAL A 315 2.03 -13.81 -24.49
C VAL A 315 2.98 -12.89 -25.26
N ASN A 316 4.00 -12.36 -24.60
CA ASN A 316 4.98 -11.48 -25.23
C ASN A 316 5.75 -12.17 -26.35
N ILE A 317 6.37 -13.33 -26.07
CA ILE A 317 7.19 -14.03 -27.06
C ILE A 317 6.35 -14.51 -28.25
N MET A 318 5.09 -14.90 -28.03
CA MET A 318 4.18 -15.22 -29.12
C MET A 318 3.91 -14.01 -30.01
N HIS A 319 3.69 -12.84 -29.44
CA HIS A 319 3.53 -11.62 -30.23
C HIS A 319 4.80 -11.25 -30.99
N GLU A 320 5.99 -11.36 -30.37
CA GLU A 320 7.26 -11.09 -31.07
C GLU A 320 7.44 -12.02 -32.28
N VAL A 321 7.19 -13.31 -32.12
CA VAL A 321 7.29 -14.30 -33.20
C VAL A 321 6.26 -14.02 -34.29
N GLN A 322 4.99 -13.80 -33.93
CA GLN A 322 3.93 -13.49 -34.89
C GLN A 322 4.25 -12.22 -35.69
N ASN A 323 4.77 -11.18 -35.03
CA ASN A 323 5.14 -9.94 -35.69
C ASN A 323 6.28 -10.14 -36.69
N ALA A 324 7.30 -10.92 -36.33
CA ALA A 324 8.41 -11.23 -37.23
C ALA A 324 7.96 -12.02 -38.47
N VAL A 325 7.06 -13.00 -38.30
CA VAL A 325 6.44 -13.72 -39.42
C VAL A 325 5.66 -12.77 -40.33
N THR A 326 4.78 -11.95 -39.77
CA THR A 326 3.95 -11.00 -40.54
C THR A 326 4.81 -9.94 -41.23
N ALA A 327 5.86 -9.44 -40.58
CA ALA A 327 6.76 -8.46 -41.17
C ALA A 327 7.48 -9.01 -42.40
N LYS A 328 7.97 -10.26 -42.36
CA LYS A 328 8.56 -10.92 -43.53
C LYS A 328 7.54 -11.17 -44.64
N ALA A 329 6.34 -11.63 -44.29
CA ALA A 329 5.29 -11.89 -45.28
C ALA A 329 4.81 -10.62 -46.01
N GLU A 330 4.78 -9.48 -45.31
CA GLU A 330 4.32 -8.20 -45.85
C GLU A 330 5.45 -7.30 -46.40
N ASN A 331 6.71 -7.78 -46.42
CA ASN A 331 7.89 -6.98 -46.76
C ASN A 331 8.02 -5.68 -45.91
N LYS A 332 7.70 -5.77 -44.62
CA LYS A 332 7.73 -4.66 -43.64
C LYS A 332 8.82 -4.84 -42.58
N GLU A 333 9.85 -5.65 -42.85
CA GLU A 333 10.91 -5.98 -41.90
C GLU A 333 11.64 -4.74 -41.39
N ALA A 334 11.94 -3.78 -42.28
CA ALA A 334 12.57 -2.52 -41.91
C ALA A 334 11.70 -1.72 -40.92
N LEU A 335 10.41 -1.54 -41.23
CA LEU A 335 9.47 -0.84 -40.37
C LEU A 335 9.31 -1.56 -39.01
N HIS A 336 9.21 -2.90 -39.03
CA HIS A 336 9.16 -3.71 -37.82
C HIS A 336 10.42 -3.53 -36.96
N ALA A 337 11.61 -3.62 -37.56
CA ALA A 337 12.87 -3.45 -36.86
C ALA A 337 13.00 -2.06 -36.23
N GLU A 338 12.61 -1.00 -36.96
CA GLU A 338 12.65 0.37 -36.44
C GLU A 338 11.66 0.60 -35.29
N ILE A 339 10.40 0.14 -35.43
CA ILE A 339 9.40 0.24 -34.36
C ILE A 339 9.85 -0.58 -33.15
N LYS A 340 10.34 -1.81 -33.35
CA LYS A 340 10.84 -2.66 -32.27
C LYS A 340 12.01 -2.00 -31.55
N ALA A 341 12.97 -1.43 -32.25
CA ALA A 341 14.10 -0.73 -31.63
C ALA A 341 13.64 0.44 -30.74
N VAL A 342 12.63 1.20 -31.17
CA VAL A 342 12.04 2.28 -30.38
C VAL A 342 11.36 1.74 -29.11
N ILE A 343 10.56 0.67 -29.23
CA ILE A 343 9.86 0.05 -28.09
C ILE A 343 10.83 -0.63 -27.11
N ASP A 344 11.83 -1.36 -27.60
CA ASP A 344 12.86 -2.02 -26.78
C ASP A 344 13.70 -0.97 -26.02
N THR A 345 14.00 0.17 -26.65
CA THR A 345 14.67 1.29 -25.99
C THR A 345 13.78 1.86 -24.88
N ALA A 346 12.48 2.03 -25.13
CA ALA A 346 11.53 2.48 -24.11
C ALA A 346 11.39 1.48 -22.95
N ALA A 347 11.43 0.17 -23.22
CA ALA A 347 11.42 -0.87 -22.20
C ALA A 347 12.72 -0.87 -21.38
N SER A 348 13.87 -0.71 -22.03
CA SER A 348 15.18 -0.60 -21.37
C SER A 348 15.26 0.64 -20.48
N ALA A 349 14.62 1.74 -20.90
CA ALA A 349 14.45 2.96 -20.11
C ALA A 349 13.30 2.86 -19.08
N LYS A 350 12.63 1.71 -18.95
CA LYS A 350 11.53 1.45 -18.00
C LYS A 350 10.31 2.37 -18.16
N TYR A 351 10.04 2.82 -19.39
CA TYR A 351 8.82 3.54 -19.73
C TYR A 351 7.65 2.59 -20.01
N VAL A 352 7.95 1.36 -20.41
CA VAL A 352 6.99 0.26 -20.60
C VAL A 352 7.55 -1.02 -20.01
N SER A 353 6.68 -2.00 -19.70
CA SER A 353 7.13 -3.31 -19.26
C SER A 353 7.87 -4.04 -20.38
N SER A 354 8.99 -4.68 -20.07
CA SER A 354 9.70 -5.58 -20.98
C SER A 354 8.85 -6.79 -21.40
N SER A 355 7.85 -7.16 -20.60
CA SER A 355 6.90 -8.22 -20.93
C SER A 355 5.82 -7.80 -21.93
N ASN A 356 5.77 -6.54 -22.37
CA ASN A 356 4.71 -6.04 -23.26
C ASN A 356 5.24 -5.54 -24.62
N THR A 357 6.53 -5.68 -24.89
CA THR A 357 7.20 -5.17 -26.10
C THR A 357 6.58 -5.75 -27.37
N GLY A 358 6.41 -7.07 -27.44
CA GLY A 358 5.83 -7.77 -28.59
C GLY A 358 4.40 -7.34 -28.87
N TYR A 359 3.57 -7.24 -27.83
CA TYR A 359 2.19 -6.75 -27.97
C TYR A 359 2.16 -5.33 -28.54
N LEU A 360 2.96 -4.41 -27.98
CA LEU A 360 3.00 -3.01 -28.41
C LEU A 360 3.45 -2.89 -29.87
N VAL A 361 4.51 -3.59 -30.27
CA VAL A 361 4.98 -3.62 -31.66
C VAL A 361 3.87 -4.10 -32.61
N SER A 362 3.18 -5.19 -32.24
CA SER A 362 2.05 -5.73 -33.02
C SER A 362 0.94 -4.70 -33.20
N HIS A 363 0.57 -4.04 -32.09
CA HIS A 363 -0.49 -3.05 -32.05
C HIS A 363 -0.17 -1.83 -32.92
N MET A 364 1.08 -1.35 -32.89
CA MET A 364 1.52 -0.21 -33.70
C MET A 364 1.52 -0.54 -35.20
N ILE A 365 2.05 -1.70 -35.58
CA ILE A 365 2.10 -2.13 -36.99
C ILE A 365 0.69 -2.36 -37.55
N LYS A 366 -0.17 -3.06 -36.80
CA LYS A 366 -1.56 -3.33 -37.23
C LYS A 366 -2.39 -2.06 -37.45
N ARG A 367 -2.09 -1.00 -36.68
CA ARG A 367 -2.75 0.31 -36.84
C ARG A 367 -2.08 1.21 -37.89
N GLY A 368 -1.10 0.68 -38.65
CA GLY A 368 -0.39 1.43 -39.68
C GLY A 368 0.39 2.62 -39.12
N ARG A 369 0.86 2.55 -37.86
CA ARG A 369 1.60 3.65 -37.24
C ARG A 369 2.99 3.78 -37.83
N SER A 370 3.37 5.00 -38.13
CA SER A 370 4.73 5.36 -38.51
C SER A 370 5.68 5.32 -37.32
N VAL A 371 6.98 5.18 -37.57
CA VAL A 371 8.03 5.23 -36.55
C VAL A 371 7.98 6.55 -35.77
N GLN A 372 7.63 7.67 -36.43
CA GLN A 372 7.51 8.97 -35.78
C GLN A 372 6.32 9.04 -34.81
N GLU A 373 5.16 8.47 -35.16
CA GLU A 373 4.04 8.36 -34.24
C GLU A 373 4.39 7.48 -33.04
N VAL A 374 5.09 6.36 -33.25
CA VAL A 374 5.56 5.50 -32.14
C VAL A 374 6.50 6.27 -31.22
N LYS A 375 7.46 7.04 -31.77
CA LYS A 375 8.32 7.93 -30.97
C LYS A 375 7.51 8.94 -30.17
N ASN A 376 6.41 9.47 -30.72
CA ASN A 376 5.53 10.39 -29.98
C ASN A 376 4.80 9.67 -28.85
N PHE A 377 4.30 8.45 -29.04
CA PHE A 377 3.72 7.66 -27.94
C PHE A 377 4.73 7.38 -26.83
N VAL A 378 5.98 7.02 -27.20
CA VAL A 378 7.05 6.81 -26.22
C VAL A 378 7.35 8.09 -25.42
N LYS A 379 7.28 9.28 -26.05
CA LYS A 379 7.40 10.55 -25.32
C LYS A 379 6.28 10.74 -24.30
N GLU A 380 5.03 10.43 -24.65
CA GLU A 380 3.92 10.50 -23.69
C GLU A 380 4.08 9.49 -22.55
N TRP A 381 4.52 8.26 -22.85
CA TRP A 381 4.83 7.26 -21.83
C TRP A 381 5.96 7.72 -20.90
N ALA A 382 7.00 8.34 -21.44
CA ALA A 382 8.10 8.90 -20.67
C ALA A 382 7.64 10.06 -19.78
N LYS A 383 6.74 10.93 -20.25
CA LYS A 383 6.15 12.01 -19.44
C LYS A 383 5.37 11.47 -18.26
N ILE A 384 4.48 10.50 -18.49
CA ILE A 384 3.72 9.86 -17.42
C ILE A 384 4.64 9.12 -16.46
N ARG A 385 5.69 8.46 -16.97
CA ARG A 385 6.69 7.82 -16.11
C ARG A 385 7.44 8.82 -15.24
N PHE A 386 7.87 9.94 -15.80
CA PHE A 386 8.55 10.99 -15.04
C PHE A 386 7.67 11.59 -13.96
N ARG A 387 6.37 11.80 -14.25
CA ARG A 387 5.38 12.22 -13.25
C ARG A 387 5.22 11.16 -12.15
N PHE A 388 5.14 9.88 -12.52
CA PHE A 388 5.17 8.79 -11.55
C PHE A 388 6.41 8.83 -10.66
N ASP A 389 7.61 8.98 -11.23
CA ASP A 389 8.85 9.05 -10.45
C ASP A 389 8.86 10.25 -9.48
N LYS A 390 8.29 11.40 -9.87
CA LYS A 390 8.10 12.55 -8.98
C LYS A 390 7.18 12.23 -7.82
N VAL A 391 6.03 11.63 -8.09
CA VAL A 391 5.07 11.27 -7.03
C VAL A 391 5.63 10.18 -6.14
N GLU A 392 6.29 9.19 -6.73
CA GLU A 392 6.97 8.12 -6.01
C GLU A 392 8.04 8.71 -5.10
N SER A 393 8.84 9.67 -5.57
CA SER A 393 9.79 10.43 -4.77
C SER A 393 9.12 11.26 -3.67
N ALA A 394 7.97 11.89 -3.94
CA ALA A 394 7.22 12.66 -2.95
C ALA A 394 6.64 11.76 -1.84
N MET A 395 6.06 10.62 -2.19
CA MET A 395 5.55 9.62 -1.24
C MET A 395 6.67 8.91 -0.47
N THR A 396 7.85 8.87 -1.05
CA THR A 396 9.08 8.36 -0.45
C THR A 396 9.62 9.34 0.58
N ASN A 397 9.87 10.59 0.19
CA ASN A 397 10.44 11.59 1.07
C ASN A 397 9.44 12.16 2.09
N GLY A 398 8.15 12.02 1.81
CA GLY A 398 7.05 12.35 2.70
C GLY A 398 6.29 11.12 3.17
N ARG A 399 4.99 11.29 3.42
CA ARG A 399 4.09 10.21 3.82
C ARG A 399 3.28 9.75 2.60
N VAL A 400 3.14 8.44 2.42
CA VAL A 400 2.12 7.90 1.49
C VAL A 400 0.75 8.36 2.00
N PRO A 401 -0.07 9.06 1.18
CA PRO A 401 -1.41 9.43 1.58
C PRO A 401 -2.14 8.22 2.16
N GLN A 402 -2.82 8.42 3.29
CA GLN A 402 -3.56 7.35 3.95
C GLN A 402 -4.58 6.73 2.97
N GLY A 403 -4.94 5.46 3.10
CA GLY A 403 -5.80 4.77 2.11
C GLY A 403 -5.11 4.46 0.76
N PHE A 404 -4.28 5.35 0.21
CA PHE A 404 -3.73 5.21 -1.13
C PHE A 404 -2.73 4.04 -1.27
N VAL A 405 -2.79 3.35 -2.40
CA VAL A 405 -1.89 2.24 -2.73
C VAL A 405 -0.68 2.78 -3.48
N ARG A 406 0.47 2.83 -2.81
CA ARG A 406 1.75 3.11 -3.49
C ARG A 406 2.13 1.91 -4.35
N LEU A 407 2.13 2.09 -5.67
CA LEU A 407 2.56 1.06 -6.61
C LEU A 407 4.09 0.96 -6.68
N SER A 408 4.58 -0.28 -6.78
CA SER A 408 5.96 -0.53 -7.22
C SER A 408 6.14 -0.18 -8.69
N GLU A 409 7.38 0.06 -9.14
CA GLU A 409 7.68 0.26 -10.56
C GLU A 409 7.11 -0.86 -11.44
N ALA A 410 7.29 -2.12 -11.04
CA ALA A 410 6.81 -3.26 -11.81
C ALA A 410 5.28 -3.26 -11.91
N SER A 411 4.60 -3.00 -10.79
CA SER A 411 3.14 -2.91 -10.73
C SER A 411 2.64 -1.76 -11.61
N PHE A 412 3.26 -0.59 -11.54
CA PHE A 412 2.90 0.55 -12.37
C PHE A 412 3.09 0.26 -13.87
N LEU A 413 4.20 -0.39 -14.25
CA LEU A 413 4.45 -0.76 -15.65
C LEU A 413 3.54 -1.89 -16.16
N SER A 414 2.91 -2.67 -15.28
CA SER A 414 1.87 -3.62 -15.69
C SER A 414 0.53 -2.98 -16.01
N LEU A 415 0.28 -1.74 -15.55
CA LEU A 415 -0.97 -1.01 -15.82
C LEU A 415 -1.06 -0.60 -17.30
N THR A 416 -2.30 -0.51 -17.80
CA THR A 416 -2.60 0.11 -19.09
C THR A 416 -2.23 1.60 -19.06
N PHE A 417 -2.03 2.23 -20.22
CA PHE A 417 -1.69 3.65 -20.27
C PHE A 417 -2.72 4.54 -19.56
N ALA A 418 -4.02 4.29 -19.76
CA ALA A 418 -5.09 5.03 -19.09
C ALA A 418 -5.05 4.88 -17.56
N GLN A 419 -4.78 3.67 -17.06
CA GLN A 419 -4.60 3.42 -15.62
C GLN A 419 -3.36 4.10 -15.06
N ARG A 420 -2.25 4.13 -15.82
CA ARG A 420 -1.04 4.82 -15.40
C ARG A 420 -1.26 6.33 -15.28
N GLU A 421 -1.91 6.91 -16.29
CA GLU A 421 -2.24 8.32 -16.32
C GLU A 421 -3.15 8.71 -15.16
N SER A 422 -4.27 8.00 -14.97
CA SER A 422 -5.21 8.29 -13.87
C SER A 422 -4.60 8.05 -12.49
N TYR A 423 -3.79 7.00 -12.33
CA TYR A 423 -3.05 6.76 -11.08
C TYR A 423 -2.14 7.94 -10.74
N VAL A 424 -1.35 8.41 -11.70
CA VAL A 424 -0.42 9.53 -11.49
C VAL A 424 -1.18 10.81 -11.17
N GLU A 425 -2.28 11.11 -11.86
CA GLU A 425 -3.11 12.29 -11.58
C GLU A 425 -3.66 12.29 -10.15
N GLU A 426 -4.22 11.15 -9.70
CA GLU A 426 -4.71 11.01 -8.33
C GLU A 426 -3.57 11.11 -7.31
N ALA A 427 -2.43 10.49 -7.61
CA ALA A 427 -1.28 10.48 -6.73
C ALA A 427 -0.67 11.89 -6.58
N GLU A 428 -0.57 12.67 -7.66
CA GLU A 428 -0.17 14.09 -7.64
C GLU A 428 -1.17 14.94 -6.83
N SER A 429 -2.48 14.76 -7.07
CA SER A 429 -3.54 15.48 -6.36
C SER A 429 -3.57 15.20 -4.85
N ARG A 430 -3.16 14.00 -4.43
CA ARG A 430 -3.17 13.56 -3.02
C ARG A 430 -1.89 13.88 -2.25
N THR A 431 -0.75 13.97 -2.95
CA THR A 431 0.54 14.30 -2.33
C THR A 431 0.76 15.79 -2.12
N GLY A 432 -0.14 16.64 -2.64
CA GLY A 432 -0.32 18.01 -2.14
C GLY A 432 0.79 18.96 -2.55
N VAL A 433 0.96 19.16 -3.86
CA VAL A 433 1.69 20.34 -4.39
C VAL A 433 0.79 21.59 -4.41
N GLU A 434 -0.53 21.47 -4.21
CA GLU A 434 -1.44 22.63 -4.07
C GLU A 434 -2.56 22.37 -3.04
N GLU A 435 -2.67 23.24 -2.04
CA GLU A 435 -3.93 23.40 -1.28
C GLU A 435 -4.87 24.28 -2.10
N THR A 436 -5.85 23.67 -2.75
CA THR A 436 -6.97 24.41 -3.33
C THR A 436 -7.89 24.87 -2.19
N VAL A 437 -8.24 26.17 -2.19
CA VAL A 437 -9.25 26.73 -1.28
C VAL A 437 -10.62 26.21 -1.70
N ALA A 438 -10.91 24.97 -1.31
CA ALA A 438 -12.20 24.33 -1.53
C ALA A 438 -13.16 24.62 -0.38
N SER A 439 -14.46 24.67 -0.69
CA SER A 439 -15.49 24.79 0.35
C SER A 439 -15.43 23.60 1.33
N PRO A 440 -15.80 23.77 2.62
CA PRO A 440 -15.84 22.65 3.57
C PRO A 440 -16.69 21.46 3.09
N ALA A 441 -17.81 21.75 2.40
CA ALA A 441 -18.67 20.71 1.82
C ALA A 441 -17.97 19.94 0.68
N PHE A 442 -17.24 20.64 -0.19
CA PHE A 442 -16.49 19.98 -1.26
C PHE A 442 -15.31 19.16 -0.69
N LYS A 443 -14.62 19.66 0.34
CA LYS A 443 -13.54 18.92 1.03
C LYS A 443 -14.05 17.60 1.63
N ASP A 444 -15.23 17.60 2.26
CA ASP A 444 -15.84 16.39 2.82
C ASP A 444 -16.22 15.36 1.74
N ILE A 445 -16.97 15.78 0.70
CA ILE A 445 -17.40 14.85 -0.35
C ILE A 445 -16.21 14.30 -1.15
N LYS A 446 -15.17 15.13 -1.40
CA LYS A 446 -13.90 14.68 -2.00
C LYS A 446 -13.25 13.58 -1.17
N GLY A 447 -13.16 13.79 0.14
CA GLY A 447 -12.61 12.79 1.05
C GLY A 447 -13.40 11.47 1.00
N LYS A 448 -14.74 11.57 1.00
CA LYS A 448 -15.65 10.41 0.85
C LYS A 448 -15.36 9.65 -0.46
N ILE A 449 -15.23 10.32 -1.59
CA ILE A 449 -14.90 9.70 -2.88
C ILE A 449 -13.55 8.97 -2.80
N ARG A 450 -12.50 9.65 -2.35
CA ARG A 450 -11.14 9.10 -2.29
C ARG A 450 -11.06 7.83 -1.45
N HIS A 451 -11.74 7.82 -0.29
CA HIS A 451 -11.79 6.65 0.57
C HIS A 451 -12.41 5.45 -0.15
N GLU A 452 -13.53 5.64 -0.86
CA GLU A 452 -14.18 4.55 -1.57
C GLU A 452 -13.33 4.06 -2.76
N LEU A 453 -12.64 4.96 -3.46
CA LEU A 453 -11.66 4.58 -4.49
C LEU A 453 -10.50 3.74 -3.92
N ASP A 454 -9.93 4.16 -2.78
CA ASP A 454 -8.83 3.45 -2.10
C ASP A 454 -9.25 2.07 -1.57
N SER A 455 -10.54 1.95 -1.29
CA SER A 455 -11.20 0.75 -0.81
C SER A 455 -11.73 -0.16 -1.92
N GLU A 456 -11.53 0.22 -3.19
CA GLU A 456 -12.09 -0.45 -4.37
C GLU A 456 -13.63 -0.60 -4.33
N ASN A 457 -14.32 0.30 -3.62
CA ASN A 457 -15.78 0.36 -3.55
C ASN A 457 -16.33 1.27 -4.67
N TRP A 458 -16.30 0.76 -5.90
CA TRP A 458 -16.59 1.53 -7.11
C TRP A 458 -18.01 2.12 -7.14
N ASP A 459 -18.99 1.38 -6.62
CA ASP A 459 -20.41 1.80 -6.59
C ASP A 459 -20.60 3.06 -5.71
N GLU A 460 -20.10 3.05 -4.48
CA GLU A 460 -20.22 4.21 -3.58
C GLU A 460 -19.35 5.38 -4.05
N ALA A 461 -18.18 5.10 -4.64
CA ALA A 461 -17.35 6.15 -5.25
C ALA A 461 -18.13 6.88 -6.36
N ALA A 462 -18.84 6.14 -7.22
CA ALA A 462 -19.69 6.70 -8.27
C ALA A 462 -20.86 7.53 -7.69
N GLN A 463 -21.50 7.04 -6.63
CA GLN A 463 -22.58 7.79 -5.95
C GLN A 463 -22.08 9.10 -5.33
N PHE A 464 -20.94 9.09 -4.65
CA PHE A 464 -20.37 10.32 -4.09
C PHE A 464 -19.87 11.28 -5.16
N LEU A 465 -19.34 10.78 -6.29
CA LEU A 465 -19.01 11.60 -7.46
C LEU A 465 -20.25 12.31 -8.00
N ALA A 466 -21.37 11.60 -8.15
CA ALA A 466 -22.63 12.20 -8.58
C ALA A 466 -23.15 13.29 -7.62
N GLN A 467 -22.95 13.10 -6.30
CA GLN A 467 -23.29 14.11 -5.29
C GLN A 467 -22.32 15.30 -5.28
N ALA A 468 -21.06 15.10 -5.66
CA ALA A 468 -20.04 16.15 -5.66
C ALA A 468 -20.16 17.11 -6.85
N TRP A 469 -20.60 16.64 -8.01
CA TRP A 469 -20.72 17.45 -9.23
C TRP A 469 -21.57 18.73 -9.05
N PRO A 470 -22.76 18.69 -8.43
CA PRO A 470 -23.55 19.90 -8.15
C PRO A 470 -22.89 20.88 -7.17
N ILE A 471 -21.94 20.41 -6.35
CA ILE A 471 -21.28 21.18 -5.29
C ILE A 471 -19.95 21.78 -5.79
N ALA A 472 -19.40 21.31 -6.91
CA ALA A 472 -18.16 21.81 -7.50
C ALA A 472 -18.38 23.18 -8.20
N LEU A 473 -17.91 24.24 -7.56
CA LEU A 473 -18.14 25.63 -8.00
C LEU A 473 -16.98 26.15 -8.88
N GLY A 474 -15.75 25.65 -8.69
CA GLY A 474 -14.55 26.11 -9.41
C GLY A 474 -13.94 25.10 -10.39
N ASP A 475 -13.15 25.58 -11.35
CA ASP A 475 -12.46 24.73 -12.33
C ASP A 475 -11.48 23.75 -11.67
N ALA A 476 -10.81 24.16 -10.59
CA ALA A 476 -9.92 23.29 -9.83
C ALA A 476 -10.68 22.11 -9.20
N GLU A 477 -11.84 22.37 -8.58
CA GLU A 477 -12.72 21.35 -8.01
C GLU A 477 -13.25 20.40 -9.09
N ARG A 478 -13.65 20.94 -10.24
CA ARG A 478 -14.11 20.14 -11.39
C ARG A 478 -13.01 19.28 -11.99
N ASN A 479 -11.78 19.80 -12.07
CA ASN A 479 -10.61 19.03 -12.54
C ASN A 479 -10.28 17.89 -11.58
N GLU A 480 -10.39 18.10 -10.27
CA GLU A 480 -10.25 17.03 -9.27
C GLU A 480 -11.33 15.96 -9.43
N LEU A 481 -12.60 16.34 -9.65
CA LEU A 481 -13.67 15.37 -9.92
C LEU A 481 -13.43 14.59 -11.20
N HIS A 482 -12.97 15.24 -12.27
CA HIS A 482 -12.60 14.56 -13.52
C HIS A 482 -11.44 13.57 -13.33
N SER A 483 -10.44 13.90 -12.52
CA SER A 483 -9.34 12.98 -12.16
C SER A 483 -9.88 11.74 -11.45
N MET A 484 -10.72 11.94 -10.41
CA MET A 484 -11.33 10.85 -9.65
C MET A 484 -12.25 9.98 -10.52
N GLU A 485 -13.00 10.57 -11.45
CA GLU A 485 -13.85 9.86 -12.40
C GLU A 485 -13.03 9.05 -13.42
N ARG A 486 -11.91 9.60 -13.94
CA ARG A 486 -10.98 8.85 -14.79
C ARG A 486 -10.35 7.68 -14.04
N TYR A 487 -9.96 7.88 -12.78
CA TYR A 487 -9.44 6.82 -11.94
C TYR A 487 -10.47 5.71 -11.74
N LEU A 488 -11.69 6.06 -11.33
CA LEU A 488 -12.80 5.13 -11.20
C LEU A 488 -12.98 4.31 -12.48
N LYS A 489 -13.13 4.97 -13.62
CA LYS A 489 -13.37 4.32 -14.91
C LYS A 489 -12.22 3.39 -15.34
N ALA A 490 -10.97 3.79 -15.13
CA ALA A 490 -9.81 3.02 -15.57
C ALA A 490 -9.57 1.77 -14.70
N PHE A 491 -9.92 1.82 -13.42
CA PHE A 491 -9.71 0.73 -12.46
C PHE A 491 -10.95 -0.15 -12.27
N SER A 492 -12.17 0.37 -12.48
CA SER A 492 -13.40 -0.43 -12.43
C SER A 492 -13.58 -1.35 -13.64
N THR A 493 -13.01 -1.05 -14.80
CA THR A 493 -13.18 -1.87 -16.03
C THR A 493 -12.48 -3.25 -15.97
N ASN A 494 -11.66 -3.53 -14.95
CA ASN A 494 -11.17 -4.89 -14.71
C ASN A 494 -12.16 -5.76 -13.92
N SER A 495 -13.28 -5.19 -13.45
CA SER A 495 -14.44 -5.95 -12.97
C SER A 495 -15.50 -6.10 -14.07
N ASP A 496 -15.08 -6.44 -15.30
CA ASP A 496 -16.05 -6.83 -16.32
C ASP A 496 -16.65 -8.19 -15.95
N THR A 497 -17.97 -8.25 -15.93
CA THR A 497 -18.86 -9.41 -15.74
C THR A 497 -19.06 -9.91 -14.30
N ASN A 498 -19.63 -9.05 -13.46
CA ASN A 498 -20.95 -9.33 -12.88
C ASN A 498 -21.52 -8.02 -12.35
N ASN A 499 -22.15 -7.24 -13.24
CA ASN A 499 -23.30 -6.45 -12.86
C ASN A 499 -24.46 -7.41 -12.49
N GLU A 500 -24.26 -8.25 -11.49
CA GLU A 500 -25.27 -8.28 -10.44
C GLU A 500 -25.03 -6.97 -9.70
N THR A 501 -25.65 -5.90 -10.19
CA THR A 501 -26.33 -5.02 -9.25
C THR A 501 -27.24 -5.94 -8.44
N ASN A 502 -26.69 -6.58 -7.39
CA ASN A 502 -27.45 -6.97 -6.22
C ASN A 502 -27.86 -5.64 -5.59
N ASP A 503 -28.72 -4.94 -6.32
CA ASP A 503 -29.62 -3.97 -5.80
C ASP A 503 -30.46 -4.83 -4.86
N LEU A 504 -30.18 -4.71 -3.56
CA LEU A 504 -30.92 -5.42 -2.52
C LEU A 504 -32.34 -4.89 -2.61
N SER A 505 -33.11 -5.49 -3.52
CA SER A 505 -34.36 -4.93 -4.05
C SER A 505 -35.43 -4.88 -2.96
N SER A 506 -35.31 -5.77 -1.98
CA SER A 506 -36.17 -5.85 -0.80
C SER A 506 -35.42 -5.58 0.50
N ALA A 507 -36.12 -4.95 1.45
CA ALA A 507 -35.64 -4.76 2.82
C ALA A 507 -35.33 -6.10 3.53
N LEU A 508 -36.01 -7.19 3.14
CA LEU A 508 -35.78 -8.52 3.71
C LEU A 508 -34.41 -9.08 3.29
N GLU A 509 -34.01 -8.89 2.04
CA GLU A 509 -32.68 -9.28 1.55
C GLU A 509 -31.58 -8.47 2.23
N ALA A 510 -31.77 -7.15 2.37
CA ALA A 510 -30.84 -6.29 3.07
C ALA A 510 -30.68 -6.71 4.55
N LYS A 511 -31.78 -7.04 5.25
CA LYS A 511 -31.71 -7.58 6.61
C LYS A 511 -30.96 -8.91 6.67
N LYS A 512 -31.29 -9.87 5.80
CA LYS A 512 -30.62 -11.17 5.76
C LYS A 512 -29.12 -11.01 5.55
N GLU A 513 -28.73 -10.08 4.68
CA GLU A 513 -27.33 -9.78 4.40
C GLU A 513 -26.62 -9.20 5.63
N ILE A 514 -27.27 -8.30 6.38
CA ILE A 514 -26.76 -7.80 7.66
C ILE A 514 -26.60 -8.94 8.67
N ASP A 515 -27.62 -9.79 8.83
CA ASP A 515 -27.58 -10.93 9.77
C ASP A 515 -26.41 -11.88 9.44
N VAL A 516 -26.23 -12.19 8.15
CA VAL A 516 -25.11 -13.00 7.65
C VAL A 516 -23.76 -12.34 7.96
N CYS A 517 -23.62 -11.04 7.77
CA CYS A 517 -22.37 -10.35 8.07
C CYS A 517 -22.09 -10.26 9.58
N LEU A 518 -23.10 -9.93 10.40
CA LEU A 518 -22.97 -9.88 11.86
C LEU A 518 -22.55 -11.23 12.45
N SER A 519 -23.06 -12.34 11.89
CA SER A 519 -22.67 -13.70 12.30
C SER A 519 -21.18 -14.01 12.05
N GLN A 520 -20.58 -13.37 11.04
CA GLN A 520 -19.18 -13.55 10.64
C GLN A 520 -18.22 -12.56 11.32
N LEU A 521 -18.73 -11.55 12.02
CA LEU A 521 -17.89 -10.62 12.78
C LEU A 521 -17.30 -11.31 14.03
N PRO A 522 -16.05 -10.98 14.40
CA PRO A 522 -15.49 -11.34 15.70
C PRO A 522 -16.40 -10.91 16.84
N ALA A 523 -16.49 -11.72 17.88
CA ALA A 523 -17.37 -11.47 19.02
C ALA A 523 -17.09 -10.10 19.70
N ALA A 524 -15.83 -9.67 19.73
CA ALA A 524 -15.45 -8.37 20.26
C ALA A 524 -15.91 -7.19 19.38
N VAL A 525 -16.05 -7.38 18.07
CA VAL A 525 -16.41 -6.32 17.10
C VAL A 525 -17.92 -6.23 16.86
N ARG A 526 -18.63 -7.36 16.94
CA ARG A 526 -20.08 -7.44 16.66
C ARG A 526 -20.91 -6.36 17.39
N PRO A 527 -20.72 -6.09 18.70
CA PRO A 527 -21.53 -5.10 19.42
C PRO A 527 -21.43 -3.69 18.83
N PHE A 528 -20.28 -3.31 18.26
CA PHE A 528 -20.10 -1.99 17.64
C PHE A 528 -20.99 -1.82 16.42
N TYR A 529 -21.04 -2.83 15.54
CA TYR A 529 -21.90 -2.79 14.36
C TYR A 529 -23.38 -2.89 14.73
N GLU A 530 -23.76 -3.73 15.68
CA GLU A 530 -25.14 -3.82 16.16
C GLU A 530 -25.65 -2.47 16.70
N LYS A 531 -24.80 -1.75 17.45
CA LYS A 531 -25.13 -0.42 17.96
C LYS A 531 -25.15 0.65 16.88
N ALA A 532 -24.24 0.61 15.91
CA ALA A 532 -24.25 1.54 14.79
C ALA A 532 -25.44 1.35 13.85
N LEU A 533 -25.85 0.10 13.62
CA LEU A 533 -27.03 -0.26 12.83
C LEU A 533 -28.34 0.28 13.43
N GLN A 534 -28.38 0.49 14.75
CA GLN A 534 -29.49 1.15 15.44
C GLN A 534 -29.50 2.68 15.25
N GLN A 535 -28.39 3.28 14.81
CA GLN A 535 -28.28 4.72 14.60
C GLN A 535 -28.64 5.11 13.16
N ASN A 536 -27.87 4.63 12.18
CA ASN A 536 -28.05 4.86 10.73
C ASN A 536 -26.90 4.19 9.95
N ALA A 537 -27.03 4.10 8.62
CA ALA A 537 -25.98 3.55 7.76
C ALA A 537 -24.69 4.38 7.78
N GLY A 538 -24.78 5.71 7.99
CA GLY A 538 -23.60 6.58 8.15
C GLY A 538 -22.72 6.21 9.34
N SER A 539 -23.33 5.74 10.44
CA SER A 539 -22.63 5.27 11.64
C SER A 539 -21.95 3.92 11.36
N VAL A 540 -22.64 3.01 10.67
CA VAL A 540 -22.09 1.72 10.22
C VAL A 540 -20.87 1.92 9.34
N ARG A 541 -20.97 2.82 8.36
CA ARG A 541 -19.87 3.20 7.48
C ARG A 541 -18.69 3.76 8.28
N THR A 542 -18.94 4.67 9.21
CA THR A 542 -17.89 5.29 10.04
C THR A 542 -17.09 4.26 10.83
N ILE A 543 -17.76 3.31 11.48
CA ILE A 543 -17.08 2.20 12.16
C ILE A 543 -16.29 1.35 11.17
N GLY A 544 -16.90 1.04 10.02
CA GLY A 544 -16.25 0.29 8.95
C GLY A 544 -14.96 0.92 8.45
N VAL A 545 -14.95 2.23 8.24
CA VAL A 545 -13.77 3.01 7.83
C VAL A 545 -12.68 2.94 8.89
N MET A 546 -13.01 3.20 10.16
CA MET A 546 -12.01 3.19 11.23
C MET A 546 -11.38 1.81 11.47
N LEU A 547 -12.13 0.72 11.26
CA LEU A 547 -11.61 -0.65 11.32
C LEU A 547 -10.74 -0.99 10.10
N TYR A 548 -11.10 -0.49 8.91
CA TYR A 548 -10.26 -0.61 7.72
C TYR A 548 -8.91 0.10 7.90
N ASN A 549 -8.90 1.31 8.49
CA ASN A 549 -7.67 2.06 8.74
C ASN A 549 -6.68 1.29 9.62
N VAL A 550 -7.17 0.49 10.57
CA VAL A 550 -6.32 -0.39 11.40
C VAL A 550 -5.64 -1.45 10.54
N HIS A 551 -6.40 -2.13 9.68
CA HIS A 551 -5.86 -3.11 8.73
C HIS A 551 -4.79 -2.46 7.84
N TRP A 552 -5.14 -1.34 7.22
CA TRP A 552 -4.26 -0.58 6.33
C TRP A 552 -2.95 -0.17 7.03
N SER A 553 -3.05 0.29 8.27
CA SER A 553 -1.91 0.72 9.09
C SER A 553 -1.02 -0.46 9.51
N LEU A 554 -1.61 -1.63 9.81
CA LEU A 554 -0.87 -2.84 10.13
C LEU A 554 -0.08 -3.39 8.93
N GLU A 555 -0.67 -3.39 7.73
CA GLU A 555 0.01 -3.85 6.52
C GLU A 555 1.24 -3.01 6.16
N ARG A 556 1.16 -1.69 6.39
CA ARG A 556 2.23 -0.74 6.08
C ARG A 556 3.19 -0.50 7.24
N GLY A 557 2.97 -1.14 8.40
CA GLY A 557 3.84 -1.02 9.57
C GLY A 557 3.69 0.27 10.36
N TYR A 558 2.62 1.05 10.13
CA TYR A 558 2.30 2.24 10.93
C TYR A 558 1.72 1.89 12.31
N LEU A 559 1.20 0.67 12.48
CA LEU A 559 0.85 0.12 13.79
C LEU A 559 1.72 -1.12 14.10
N PRO A 560 2.16 -1.31 15.36
CA PRO A 560 2.81 -2.54 15.77
C PRO A 560 1.81 -3.70 15.77
N ARG A 561 2.30 -4.92 15.49
CA ARG A 561 1.45 -6.12 15.47
C ARG A 561 0.85 -6.46 16.82
N ASN A 562 1.61 -6.20 17.88
CA ASN A 562 1.11 -6.33 19.23
C ASN A 562 0.25 -5.10 19.56
N LEU A 563 -1.02 -5.13 19.17
CA LEU A 563 -1.96 -4.05 19.46
C LEU A 563 -2.14 -3.80 20.97
N ALA A 564 -1.79 -4.76 21.84
CA ALA A 564 -1.77 -4.53 23.29
C ALA A 564 -0.74 -3.47 23.70
N SER A 565 0.40 -3.39 23.00
CA SER A 565 1.39 -2.32 23.26
C SER A 565 0.86 -0.92 22.94
N VAL A 566 0.05 -0.78 21.88
CA VAL A 566 -0.62 0.48 21.54
C VAL A 566 -1.62 0.85 22.62
N ARG A 567 -2.38 -0.13 23.11
CA ARG A 567 -3.36 0.05 24.18
C ARG A 567 -2.72 0.48 25.50
N GLU A 568 -1.55 -0.07 25.82
CA GLU A 568 -0.81 0.29 27.03
C GLU A 568 -0.27 1.71 26.94
N THR A 569 0.27 2.08 25.77
CA THR A 569 0.66 3.47 25.46
C THR A 569 -0.55 4.40 25.54
N ALA A 570 -1.69 4.00 24.98
CA ALA A 570 -2.93 4.77 25.01
C ALA A 570 -3.41 5.02 26.44
N ARG A 571 -3.27 4.05 27.34
CA ARG A 571 -3.60 4.21 28.76
C ARG A 571 -2.79 5.34 29.39
N GLU A 572 -1.48 5.34 29.17
CA GLU A 572 -0.57 6.35 29.72
C GLU A 572 -0.83 7.74 29.13
N GLU A 573 -0.98 7.83 27.81
CA GLU A 573 -1.25 9.09 27.11
C GLU A 573 -2.61 9.67 27.48
N THR A 574 -3.65 8.84 27.60
CA THR A 574 -5.00 9.30 27.98
C THR A 574 -5.03 9.94 29.36
N VAL A 575 -4.30 9.37 30.32
CA VAL A 575 -4.16 9.96 31.66
C VAL A 575 -3.56 11.36 31.59
N GLN A 576 -2.64 11.63 30.65
CA GLN A 576 -2.06 12.96 30.45
C GLN A 576 -3.04 13.90 29.75
N THR A 577 -3.67 13.46 28.66
CA THR A 577 -4.65 14.24 27.88
C THR A 577 -5.81 14.74 28.73
N LEU A 578 -6.31 13.90 29.65
CA LEU A 578 -7.42 14.23 30.53
C LEU A 578 -7.03 15.12 31.73
N ARG A 579 -5.76 15.49 31.92
CA ARG A 579 -5.36 16.42 32.98
C ARG A 579 -5.86 17.84 32.67
N PRO A 580 -6.36 18.57 33.69
CA PRO A 580 -6.76 19.97 33.51
C PRO A 580 -5.63 20.81 32.89
N GLY A 581 -5.93 21.49 31.78
CA GLY A 581 -5.01 22.42 31.12
C GLY A 581 -4.05 21.82 30.08
N ILE A 582 -4.02 20.49 29.88
CA ILE A 582 -3.22 19.86 28.81
C ILE A 582 -4.07 19.71 27.55
N GLY A 583 -5.16 18.94 27.63
CA GLY A 583 -6.06 18.70 26.49
C GLY A 583 -5.39 17.94 25.34
N HIS A 584 -6.00 18.00 24.17
CA HIS A 584 -5.54 17.32 22.95
C HIS A 584 -4.29 17.99 22.35
N GLY A 585 -3.31 17.18 21.95
CA GLY A 585 -2.03 17.59 21.38
C GLY A 585 -2.03 17.73 19.85
N ASN A 586 -0.84 17.99 19.29
CA ASN A 586 -0.59 18.17 17.84
C ASN A 586 0.03 16.93 17.16
N ARG A 587 0.08 15.78 17.83
CA ARG A 587 0.61 14.51 17.30
C ARG A 587 -0.53 13.51 17.11
N ILE A 588 -0.24 12.35 16.51
CA ILE A 588 -1.20 11.22 16.51
C ILE A 588 -1.46 10.83 17.96
N GLU A 589 -2.71 10.89 18.40
CA GLU A 589 -3.07 10.64 19.79
C GLU A 589 -3.44 9.18 20.01
N ASN A 590 -2.94 8.54 21.08
CA ASN A 590 -3.42 7.24 21.51
C ASN A 590 -4.41 7.41 22.66
N ASN A 591 -5.70 7.17 22.38
CA ASN A 591 -6.80 7.42 23.30
C ASN A 591 -7.42 6.09 23.76
N LEU A 592 -7.38 5.80 25.06
CA LEU A 592 -8.04 4.65 25.68
C LEU A 592 -9.40 5.10 26.20
N VAL A 593 -10.46 4.47 25.70
CA VAL A 593 -11.84 4.81 26.11
C VAL A 593 -12.21 4.10 27.41
N ASP A 594 -11.84 2.84 27.53
CA ASP A 594 -12.23 1.99 28.65
C ASP A 594 -11.76 2.54 30.01
N GLY A 595 -12.67 2.57 30.98
CA GLY A 595 -12.36 2.89 32.38
C GLY A 595 -12.26 4.38 32.70
N PHE A 596 -12.57 5.27 31.76
CA PHE A 596 -12.61 6.72 31.99
C PHE A 596 -14.05 7.26 31.95
N GLN A 597 -14.37 8.20 32.85
CA GLN A 597 -15.71 8.80 32.92
C GLN A 597 -16.03 9.75 31.76
N LYS A 598 -15.01 10.30 31.10
CA LYS A 598 -15.14 11.11 29.88
C LYS A 598 -14.31 10.46 28.76
N PRO A 599 -14.86 10.25 27.57
CA PRO A 599 -14.09 9.76 26.43
C PRO A 599 -12.99 10.76 26.08
N ALA A 600 -11.76 10.30 25.98
CA ALA A 600 -10.64 11.06 25.43
C ALA A 600 -10.64 11.08 23.89
N ILE A 601 -11.78 10.84 23.26
CA ILE A 601 -11.87 10.78 21.79
C ILE A 601 -11.81 12.21 21.26
N ASN A 602 -10.88 12.44 20.33
CA ASN A 602 -10.71 13.74 19.71
C ASN A 602 -11.67 13.88 18.51
N GLU A 603 -12.76 14.60 18.69
CA GLU A 603 -13.73 14.83 17.61
C GLU A 603 -13.34 16.01 16.69
N GLU A 604 -12.17 16.64 16.92
CA GLU A 604 -11.71 17.74 16.08
C GLU A 604 -11.39 17.26 14.64
N PRO A 605 -11.87 17.98 13.61
CA PRO A 605 -11.85 17.53 12.22
C PRO A 605 -10.48 17.65 11.55
N SER A 606 -9.34 17.55 12.24
CA SER A 606 -8.03 17.67 11.57
C SER A 606 -6.93 16.77 12.12
N LYS A 607 -7.23 15.90 13.08
CA LYS A 607 -6.22 15.14 13.83
C LYS A 607 -6.40 13.64 13.70
N ALA A 608 -5.27 12.95 13.56
CA ALA A 608 -5.22 11.50 13.54
C ALA A 608 -5.16 10.92 14.96
N GLN A 609 -5.81 9.78 15.19
CA GLN A 609 -5.85 9.16 16.50
C GLN A 609 -6.04 7.64 16.44
N ASN A 610 -5.56 6.97 17.48
CA ASN A 610 -5.81 5.56 17.76
C ASN A 610 -6.80 5.46 18.93
N ILE A 611 -8.03 5.05 18.64
CA ILE A 611 -9.09 4.83 19.64
C ILE A 611 -9.02 3.38 20.10
N CYS A 612 -8.42 3.17 21.28
CA CYS A 612 -8.32 1.87 21.93
C CYS A 612 -9.56 1.64 22.82
N THR A 613 -10.27 0.53 22.60
CA THR A 613 -11.55 0.25 23.26
C THR A 613 -11.78 -1.24 23.47
N SER A 614 -12.74 -1.62 24.31
CA SER A 614 -13.33 -2.97 24.33
C SER A 614 -14.83 -2.92 24.02
N SER A 615 -15.47 -4.08 23.88
CA SER A 615 -16.88 -4.20 23.54
C SER A 615 -17.83 -3.56 24.55
N SER A 616 -17.39 -3.28 25.78
CA SER A 616 -18.21 -2.60 26.79
C SER A 616 -18.61 -1.18 26.36
N GLU A 617 -17.76 -0.51 25.58
CA GLU A 617 -17.96 0.87 25.14
C GLU A 617 -18.62 0.97 23.76
N ALA A 618 -19.19 -0.13 23.24
CA ALA A 618 -19.76 -0.17 21.89
C ALA A 618 -20.87 0.88 21.65
N SER A 619 -21.68 1.17 22.67
CA SER A 619 -22.72 2.21 22.59
C SER A 619 -22.12 3.61 22.43
N LEU A 620 -21.06 3.92 23.17
CA LEU A 620 -20.36 5.20 23.12
C LEU A 620 -19.70 5.39 21.77
N ILE A 621 -18.98 4.37 21.28
CA ILE A 621 -18.35 4.42 19.95
C ILE A 621 -19.37 4.56 18.82
N ALA A 622 -20.52 3.88 18.91
CA ALA A 622 -21.59 4.04 17.92
C ALA A 622 -22.19 5.46 17.93
N GLN A 623 -22.34 6.07 19.11
CA GLN A 623 -22.78 7.47 19.23
C GLN A 623 -21.75 8.43 18.65
N THR A 624 -20.47 8.27 18.99
CA THR A 624 -19.37 9.07 18.41
C THR A 624 -19.33 8.93 16.88
N ALA A 625 -19.52 7.71 16.36
CA ALA A 625 -19.61 7.44 14.93
C ALA A 625 -20.80 8.16 14.28
N ASN A 626 -21.96 8.20 14.93
CA ASN A 626 -23.12 8.95 14.44
C ASN A 626 -22.88 10.46 14.42
N ASN A 627 -22.27 11.01 15.48
CA ASN A 627 -21.92 12.43 15.58
C ASN A 627 -20.91 12.83 14.48
N ASN A 628 -20.01 11.92 14.11
CA ASN A 628 -18.94 12.16 13.16
C ASN A 628 -19.17 11.53 11.77
N LYS A 629 -20.39 11.10 11.45
CA LYS A 629 -20.70 10.46 10.16
C LYS A 629 -20.41 11.36 8.94
N ASP A 630 -20.46 12.68 9.14
CA ASP A 630 -20.15 13.71 8.14
C ASP A 630 -18.80 14.39 8.37
N ASN A 631 -18.01 13.92 9.33
CA ASN A 631 -16.66 14.39 9.57
C ASN A 631 -15.68 13.45 8.85
N TYR A 632 -15.35 13.75 7.59
CA TYR A 632 -14.38 12.97 6.82
C TYR A 632 -13.06 12.77 7.57
N ASN A 633 -12.50 13.84 8.14
CA ASN A 633 -11.20 13.76 8.79
C ASN A 633 -11.22 12.84 10.01
N PHE A 634 -12.28 12.89 10.81
CA PHE A 634 -12.45 11.94 11.90
C PHE A 634 -12.47 10.50 11.40
N LYS A 635 -13.31 10.18 10.41
CA LYS A 635 -13.42 8.82 9.85
C LYS A 635 -12.09 8.34 9.29
N TYR A 636 -11.43 9.18 8.50
CA TYR A 636 -10.27 8.81 7.72
C TYR A 636 -8.99 8.74 8.53
N TRP A 637 -8.85 9.57 9.57
CA TRP A 637 -7.63 9.66 10.37
C TRP A 637 -7.72 8.92 11.72
N SER A 638 -8.86 8.29 12.02
CA SER A 638 -9.02 7.50 13.24
C SER A 638 -8.90 6.00 12.99
N ASN A 639 -8.15 5.32 13.86
CA ASN A 639 -8.07 3.86 13.94
C ASN A 639 -8.91 3.36 15.12
N LEU A 640 -9.80 2.37 14.91
CA LEU A 640 -10.56 1.76 16.00
C LEU A 640 -9.93 0.42 16.45
N ILE A 641 -9.12 0.48 17.49
CA ILE A 641 -8.37 -0.66 18.04
C ILE A 641 -9.19 -1.33 19.15
N VAL A 642 -9.76 -2.49 18.84
CA VAL A 642 -10.64 -3.26 19.71
C VAL A 642 -9.85 -4.36 20.40
N SER A 643 -9.98 -4.43 21.72
CA SER A 643 -9.32 -5.45 22.53
C SER A 643 -9.71 -6.86 22.09
N GLY A 644 -8.71 -7.73 21.94
CA GLY A 644 -8.91 -9.14 21.58
C GLY A 644 -9.15 -9.41 20.10
N VAL A 645 -8.92 -8.42 19.22
CA VAL A 645 -9.04 -8.59 17.76
C VAL A 645 -7.66 -8.70 17.12
N THR A 646 -7.48 -9.72 16.30
CA THR A 646 -6.23 -10.02 15.59
C THR A 646 -6.13 -9.30 14.24
N ALA A 647 -4.92 -9.18 13.70
CA ALA A 647 -4.69 -8.57 12.39
C ALA A 647 -5.44 -9.28 11.24
N SER A 648 -5.57 -10.61 11.30
CA SER A 648 -6.32 -11.40 10.31
C SER A 648 -7.82 -11.13 10.38
N GLU A 649 -8.36 -10.93 11.59
CA GLU A 649 -9.77 -10.55 11.77
C GLU A 649 -10.05 -9.14 11.24
N TYR A 650 -9.15 -8.17 11.48
CA TYR A 650 -9.22 -6.85 10.88
C TYR A 650 -9.21 -6.89 9.35
N SER A 651 -8.32 -7.70 8.75
CA SER A 651 -8.28 -7.90 7.30
C SER A 651 -9.58 -8.52 6.76
N ASN A 652 -10.14 -9.51 7.46
CA ASN A 652 -11.42 -10.10 7.05
C ASN A 652 -12.57 -9.09 7.09
N ILE A 653 -12.65 -8.26 8.14
CA ILE A 653 -13.67 -7.20 8.22
C ILE A 653 -13.50 -6.22 7.06
N ALA A 654 -12.28 -5.72 6.86
CA ALA A 654 -11.94 -4.73 5.85
C ALA A 654 -12.29 -5.20 4.44
N ASN A 655 -11.89 -6.42 4.08
CA ASN A 655 -11.95 -6.91 2.71
C ASN A 655 -13.25 -7.65 2.38
N ASN A 656 -13.93 -8.26 3.36
CA ASN A 656 -15.04 -9.17 3.08
C ASN A 656 -16.39 -8.76 3.69
N LEU A 657 -16.41 -7.95 4.76
CA LEU A 657 -17.66 -7.69 5.52
C LEU A 657 -18.11 -6.23 5.48
N ARG A 658 -17.18 -5.28 5.56
CA ARG A 658 -17.47 -3.84 5.68
C ARG A 658 -18.38 -3.32 4.57
N GLY A 659 -18.02 -3.58 3.31
CA GLY A 659 -18.78 -3.09 2.14
C GLY A 659 -20.19 -3.67 2.10
N ARG A 660 -20.33 -4.97 2.37
CA ARG A 660 -21.62 -5.67 2.41
C ARG A 660 -22.54 -5.12 3.50
N LEU A 661 -22.00 -4.93 4.72
CA LEU A 661 -22.73 -4.33 5.85
C LEU A 661 -23.21 -2.91 5.53
N THR A 662 -22.33 -2.10 4.95
CA THR A 662 -22.63 -0.69 4.64
C THR A 662 -23.70 -0.59 3.55
N LYS A 663 -23.54 -1.34 2.45
CA LYS A 663 -24.53 -1.42 1.36
C LYS A 663 -25.89 -1.87 1.85
N ALA A 664 -25.93 -2.93 2.65
CA ALA A 664 -27.19 -3.45 3.19
C ALA A 664 -27.85 -2.48 4.18
N ALA A 665 -27.07 -1.76 4.99
CA ALA A 665 -27.60 -0.72 5.87
C ALA A 665 -28.22 0.45 5.09
N TYR A 666 -27.55 0.95 4.04
CA TYR A 666 -28.11 1.99 3.16
C TYR A 666 -29.36 1.50 2.40
N ALA A 667 -29.38 0.25 1.96
CA ALA A 667 -30.55 -0.33 1.31
C ALA A 667 -31.77 -0.36 2.26
N LEU A 668 -31.59 -0.73 3.53
CA LEU A 668 -32.65 -0.65 4.55
C LEU A 668 -33.10 0.79 4.81
N GLU A 669 -32.15 1.70 5.00
CA GLU A 669 -32.42 3.11 5.30
C GLU A 669 -33.16 3.81 4.15
N SER A 670 -32.82 3.49 2.90
CA SER A 670 -33.53 4.00 1.71
C SER A 670 -35.02 3.62 1.65
N LYS A 671 -35.42 2.60 2.42
CA LYS A 671 -36.81 2.14 2.57
C LYS A 671 -37.47 2.67 3.85
N GLY A 672 -36.83 3.58 4.58
CA GLY A 672 -37.34 4.14 5.84
C GLY A 672 -37.31 3.15 7.01
N LEU A 673 -36.44 2.14 6.96
CA LEU A 673 -36.33 1.09 7.96
C LEU A 673 -34.98 1.13 8.67
N THR A 674 -34.99 0.86 9.97
CA THR A 674 -33.77 0.68 10.77
C THR A 674 -33.60 -0.80 11.13
N TYR A 675 -32.36 -1.28 11.22
CA TYR A 675 -32.09 -2.65 11.56
C TYR A 675 -32.47 -2.94 13.02
N ALA A 676 -33.21 -4.03 13.22
CA ALA A 676 -33.42 -4.64 14.52
C ALA A 676 -33.36 -6.17 14.39
N SER A 677 -32.84 -6.82 15.43
CA SER A 677 -32.69 -8.28 15.48
C SER A 677 -34.04 -9.01 15.43
N VAL A 678 -35.13 -8.32 15.78
CA VAL A 678 -36.51 -8.84 15.81
C VAL A 678 -37.40 -8.01 14.87
N GLY A 679 -37.18 -8.16 13.56
CA GLY A 679 -37.97 -7.50 12.49
C GLY A 679 -37.64 -6.01 12.28
N PRO A 680 -37.83 -5.46 11.08
CA PRO A 680 -37.49 -4.07 10.79
C PRO A 680 -38.44 -3.12 11.55
N MET A 681 -37.88 -2.16 12.28
CA MET A 681 -38.66 -1.05 12.84
C MET A 681 -38.75 0.07 11.81
N THR A 682 -39.95 0.62 11.62
CA THR A 682 -40.16 1.89 10.91
C THR A 682 -39.35 2.98 11.60
N SER A 683 -38.51 3.71 10.87
CA SER A 683 -37.75 4.81 11.45
C SER A 683 -38.72 5.88 11.94
N LEU A 684 -38.73 6.15 13.25
CA LEU A 684 -39.39 7.31 13.83
C LEU A 684 -38.45 8.52 13.66
N ASN A 685 -38.43 9.07 12.46
CA ASN A 685 -37.99 10.44 12.16
C ASN A 685 -38.96 11.04 11.15
#